data_AF-A0A194XWV2-F1
#
_entry.id   AF-A0A194XWV2-F1
#
_cell.length_a   1.000
_cell.length_b   1.000
_cell.length_c   1.000
_cell.angle_alpha   90.00
_cell.angle_beta   90.00
_cell.angle_gamma   90.00
#
_symmetry.space_group_name_H-M   'P 1'
#
loop_
_entity.id
_entity.type
_entity.pdbx_description
1 polymer ?
#
loop_
_entity_poly.entity_id
_entity_poly.type
_entity_poly.pdbx_seq_one_letter_code
_entity_poly.pdbx_strand_id
1 'polypeptide(L)'
;MYIYDEILRIYINTSPLMVSIRVLQAVRDIDPPVQLSWDDHGFVCGVSHDVAMQLTKELGMRMLWVHEFMQLAHQHHRVALRYLHLAQPGWFNLDEIDHDGLPTTLSPTNQPGLWKFWSPESTEHVCGAVRSFVTSSGTCSLDLGIPIFAKHPKIMLRECYEKLEPPVPSPLCTIWPKYEKLIHLRDTLSLQRFLKELDISKISISIEDYQDDFLYNRGKERLIDLIDKRRLLEREATNLEIIHEAQLLSMLCSPPDDQAFFVIGHARPDADSVVSSVFEAMRRHLVYPNHACLPWSKSIPREVEHILGPEVTGLMSKISPPRRNNSIVLVDCHQADPKYQMGVRAIIDHHILNGKQFPYYMALSHEVSWSTTIQVYVKILGSGLDLSPGMAKTLLEATRLEAEPSLIPRMSETDQLAIARLESIAGYGVAATYEELMSIMLNTAEIKELFYKDYRQTSYGFSVIKSNKSNDFGAIAEAKNRTYHLPLTVVKEVVYAEDFSGVCLENISLVINPVFHDKGFKNALQKIVTVACQHFHGKECLFVEGDSITLKDIESQTPRLLLMPLIETIVNEHMRFRYAASINRYISLGFYSGSQEHYGSPGDEAIVKSGLSFFDKVYREMETGCDSSALKSLQHDRYVKLLDTFISGSNLVTHGTNAPQKVDIQAARPALIRASEADEVTGLPSTLHSPDNYGNNSLWRYWSSDAVENVATRGHIFVMDQTSIDLKVRPDERTKQLTFRPVYKDIPDLKVEVEDDGSGKWVKVNVSPRLFFICG
;
A
#
# COMPACT_ATOMS: atom_id res chain seq x y z
N MET A 1 6.79 1.84 21.00
CA MET A 1 7.09 2.64 22.22
C MET A 1 6.77 1.75 23.39
N TYR A 2 7.54 1.80 24.48
CA TYR A 2 7.27 0.95 25.65
C TYR A 2 6.60 1.75 26.77
N ILE A 3 5.68 1.12 27.48
CA ILE A 3 5.11 1.57 28.75
C ILE A 3 5.55 0.56 29.81
N TYR A 4 6.03 1.02 30.95
CA TYR A 4 6.33 0.17 32.10
C TYR A 4 5.14 0.17 33.06
N ASP A 5 4.63 -1.02 33.39
CA ASP A 5 3.60 -1.23 34.42
C ASP A 5 4.30 -1.58 35.74
N GLU A 6 4.13 -0.75 36.76
CA GLU A 6 4.86 -0.89 38.04
C GLU A 6 4.36 -2.08 38.88
N ILE A 7 3.12 -2.51 38.67
CA ILE A 7 2.46 -3.57 39.46
C ILE A 7 2.80 -4.95 38.89
N LEU A 8 2.67 -5.12 37.58
CA LEU A 8 3.07 -6.34 36.87
C LEU A 8 4.60 -6.42 36.66
N ARG A 9 5.30 -5.29 36.76
CA ARG A 9 6.76 -5.15 36.55
C ARG A 9 7.20 -5.58 35.17
N ILE A 10 6.46 -5.12 34.16
CA ILE A 10 6.71 -5.44 32.75
C ILE A 10 6.72 -4.18 31.88
N TYR A 11 7.55 -4.22 30.85
CA TYR A 11 7.56 -3.28 29.73
C TYR A 11 6.70 -3.84 28.60
N ILE A 12 5.68 -3.09 28.19
CA ILE A 12 4.73 -3.48 27.14
C ILE A 12 4.91 -2.57 25.93
N ASN A 13 5.10 -3.15 24.73
CA ASN A 13 5.12 -2.36 23.50
C ASN A 13 3.70 -1.86 23.18
N THR A 14 3.58 -0.58 22.85
CA THR A 14 2.34 0.06 22.39
C THR A 14 1.90 -0.44 21.01
N SER A 15 2.85 -0.93 20.21
CA SER A 15 2.62 -1.52 18.89
C SER A 15 2.50 -3.05 18.97
N PRO A 16 1.84 -3.71 18.00
CA PRO A 16 1.97 -5.16 17.82
C PRO A 16 3.42 -5.58 17.54
N LEU A 17 3.73 -6.86 17.76
CA LEU A 17 5.00 -7.48 17.42
C LEU A 17 5.29 -7.29 15.92
N MET A 18 6.37 -6.59 15.61
CA MET A 18 6.86 -6.45 14.24
C MET A 18 7.76 -7.63 13.88
N VAL A 19 7.77 -8.05 12.62
CA VAL A 19 8.75 -9.03 12.14
C VAL A 19 10.17 -8.44 12.23
N SER A 20 11.11 -9.22 12.74
CA SER A 20 12.53 -8.90 12.93
C SER A 20 13.38 -10.18 12.79
N ILE A 21 14.71 -10.08 12.75
CA ILE A 21 15.57 -11.29 12.73
C ILE A 21 15.28 -12.18 13.94
N ARG A 22 15.17 -11.59 15.14
CA ARG A 22 14.87 -12.31 16.38
C ARG A 22 13.54 -13.08 16.29
N VAL A 23 12.50 -12.49 15.69
CA VAL A 23 11.22 -13.18 15.42
C VAL A 23 11.39 -14.30 14.39
N LEU A 24 12.07 -14.05 13.27
CA LEU A 24 12.27 -15.05 12.22
C LEU A 24 13.16 -16.22 12.68
N GLN A 25 14.10 -15.95 13.59
CA GLN A 25 14.97 -16.95 14.19
C GLN A 25 14.20 -17.79 15.22
N ALA A 26 13.51 -17.15 16.17
CA ALA A 26 12.62 -17.84 17.10
C ALA A 26 11.59 -18.76 16.39
N VAL A 27 11.08 -18.35 15.22
CA VAL A 27 10.17 -19.17 14.40
C VAL A 27 10.85 -20.40 13.76
N ARG A 28 12.14 -20.31 13.42
CA ARG A 28 12.94 -21.45 12.93
C ARG A 28 13.31 -22.42 14.05
N ASP A 29 13.45 -21.91 15.27
CA ASP A 29 13.84 -22.67 16.45
C ASP A 29 12.65 -23.41 17.10
N ILE A 30 11.41 -23.11 16.69
CA ILE A 30 10.21 -23.89 17.02
C ILE A 30 10.16 -25.17 16.17
N ASP A 31 9.97 -26.32 16.82
CA ASP A 31 9.78 -27.62 16.19
C ASP A 31 8.31 -28.11 16.32
N PRO A 32 7.58 -28.40 15.23
CA PRO A 32 8.00 -28.25 13.82
C PRO A 32 8.03 -26.77 13.37
N PRO A 33 8.89 -26.42 12.40
CA PRO A 33 9.04 -25.04 11.91
C PRO A 33 7.71 -24.40 11.52
N VAL A 34 7.39 -23.28 12.19
CA VAL A 34 6.14 -22.56 11.99
C VAL A 34 6.24 -21.61 10.80
N GLN A 35 5.14 -21.40 10.08
CA GLN A 35 5.02 -20.29 9.13
C GLN A 35 4.25 -19.13 9.76
N LEU A 36 4.90 -17.97 9.87
CA LEU A 36 4.23 -16.70 10.16
C LEU A 36 3.72 -16.02 8.89
N SER A 37 2.70 -15.20 9.09
CA SER A 37 2.26 -14.13 8.18
C SER A 37 2.40 -12.77 8.86
N TRP A 38 2.28 -11.70 8.09
CA TRP A 38 2.20 -10.33 8.60
C TRP A 38 1.41 -9.45 7.63
N ASP A 39 0.99 -8.28 8.11
CA ASP A 39 0.32 -7.26 7.29
C ASP A 39 1.31 -6.34 6.55
N ASP A 40 0.77 -5.40 5.77
CA ASP A 40 1.56 -4.43 4.99
C ASP A 40 2.42 -3.49 5.87
N HIS A 41 2.15 -3.40 7.17
CA HIS A 41 2.95 -2.64 8.13
C HIS A 41 4.10 -3.46 8.73
N GLY A 42 4.12 -4.78 8.48
CA GLY A 42 5.10 -5.72 9.04
C GLY A 42 4.74 -6.24 10.42
N PHE A 43 3.48 -6.12 10.88
CA PHE A 43 3.02 -6.69 12.14
C PHE A 43 2.72 -8.19 11.98
N VAL A 44 3.32 -9.03 12.82
CA VAL A 44 3.08 -10.48 12.85
C VAL A 44 1.59 -10.76 13.06
N CYS A 45 0.99 -11.49 12.14
CA CYS A 45 -0.42 -11.84 12.15
C CYS A 45 -0.68 -13.29 11.66
N GLY A 46 -1.91 -13.78 11.75
CA GLY A 46 -2.27 -15.12 11.24
C GLY A 46 -1.86 -16.29 12.15
N VAL A 47 -1.41 -16.00 13.37
CA VAL A 47 -0.96 -16.99 14.34
C VAL A 47 -2.13 -17.67 15.04
N SER A 48 -1.98 -18.98 15.34
CA SER A 48 -2.84 -19.67 16.31
C SER A 48 -2.33 -19.43 17.74
N HIS A 49 -3.13 -19.84 18.74
CA HIS A 49 -2.74 -19.71 20.14
C HIS A 49 -1.45 -20.50 20.46
N ASP A 50 -1.31 -21.71 19.93
CA ASP A 50 -0.15 -22.57 20.22
C ASP A 50 1.13 -22.00 19.60
N VAL A 51 1.04 -21.46 18.39
CA VAL A 51 2.13 -20.70 17.74
C VAL A 51 2.48 -19.46 18.56
N ALA A 52 1.48 -18.73 19.05
CA ALA A 52 1.68 -17.55 19.88
C ALA A 52 2.46 -17.91 21.17
N MET A 53 2.07 -18.99 21.85
CA MET A 53 2.72 -19.48 23.06
C MET A 53 4.18 -19.90 22.82
N GLN A 54 4.43 -20.70 21.79
CA GLN A 54 5.77 -21.13 21.41
C GLN A 54 6.65 -19.92 21.05
N LEU A 55 6.14 -19.01 20.23
CA LEU A 55 6.86 -17.81 19.82
C LEU A 55 7.09 -16.82 20.97
N THR A 56 6.16 -16.68 21.93
CA THR A 56 6.42 -15.89 23.15
C THR A 56 7.56 -16.48 23.96
N LYS A 57 7.59 -17.81 24.13
CA LYS A 57 8.63 -18.51 24.87
C LYS A 57 10.02 -18.32 24.25
N GLU A 58 10.18 -18.60 22.96
CA GLU A 58 11.47 -18.46 22.26
C GLU A 58 11.95 -17.00 22.18
N LEU A 59 11.03 -16.04 22.15
CA LEU A 59 11.37 -14.62 22.24
C LEU A 59 11.62 -14.12 23.66
N GLY A 60 11.46 -14.94 24.71
CA GLY A 60 11.52 -14.46 26.10
C GLY A 60 10.46 -13.39 26.41
N MET A 61 9.35 -13.38 25.66
CA MET A 61 8.16 -12.58 25.94
C MET A 61 7.26 -13.32 26.93
N ARG A 62 6.59 -12.58 27.80
CA ARG A 62 5.55 -13.13 28.66
C ARG A 62 4.19 -12.96 27.98
N MET A 63 3.49 -14.06 27.72
CA MET A 63 2.06 -13.97 27.41
C MET A 63 1.33 -13.63 28.72
N LEU A 64 0.50 -12.58 28.68
CA LEU A 64 -0.24 -12.14 29.87
C LEU A 64 -1.44 -13.03 30.13
N TRP A 65 -1.64 -13.36 31.40
CA TRP A 65 -2.86 -14.01 31.85
C TRP A 65 -4.02 -13.03 31.75
N VAL A 66 -5.23 -13.59 31.73
CA VAL A 66 -6.50 -12.88 31.69
C VAL A 66 -6.56 -11.78 32.78
N HIS A 67 -6.32 -12.12 34.04
CA HIS A 67 -6.31 -11.16 35.16
C HIS A 67 -5.19 -10.13 35.08
N GLU A 68 -3.97 -10.53 34.73
CA GLU A 68 -2.82 -9.63 34.58
C GLU A 68 -3.15 -8.54 33.56
N PHE A 69 -3.65 -8.94 32.40
CA PHE A 69 -4.03 -8.00 31.38
C PHE A 69 -5.22 -7.12 31.80
N MET A 70 -6.16 -7.60 32.62
CA MET A 70 -7.21 -6.73 33.16
C MET A 70 -6.70 -5.70 34.14
N GLN A 71 -5.77 -6.09 35.01
CA GLN A 71 -5.12 -5.19 35.94
C GLN A 71 -4.32 -4.10 35.19
N LEU A 72 -3.60 -4.50 34.13
CA LEU A 72 -2.96 -3.60 33.16
C LEU A 72 -3.98 -2.71 32.44
N ALA A 73 -5.18 -3.24 32.16
CA ALA A 73 -6.24 -2.51 31.49
C ALA A 73 -6.85 -1.41 32.38
N HIS A 74 -7.03 -1.68 33.67
CA HIS A 74 -7.53 -0.68 34.61
C HIS A 74 -6.53 0.49 34.73
N GLN A 75 -5.23 0.19 34.84
CA GLN A 75 -4.17 1.20 35.06
C GLN A 75 -3.80 2.00 33.81
N HIS A 76 -3.61 1.31 32.68
CA HIS A 76 -3.13 1.91 31.45
C HIS A 76 -4.21 1.82 30.37
N HIS A 77 -5.22 2.70 30.44
CA HIS A 77 -6.36 2.78 29.51
C HIS A 77 -5.99 2.81 28.00
N ARG A 78 -4.73 3.09 27.63
CA ARG A 78 -4.19 2.98 26.25
C ARG A 78 -3.78 1.55 25.86
N VAL A 79 -3.34 0.75 26.84
CA VAL A 79 -2.98 -0.68 26.70
C VAL A 79 -4.23 -1.54 26.87
N ALA A 80 -5.14 -1.09 27.73
CA ALA A 80 -6.39 -1.67 28.14
C ALA A 80 -7.39 -1.98 27.03
N LEU A 81 -7.41 -3.22 26.48
CA LEU A 81 -8.64 -3.74 25.88
C LEU A 81 -8.92 -5.27 26.16
N ARG A 82 -9.77 -5.68 27.16
CA ARG A 82 -10.73 -6.87 27.26
C ARG A 82 -10.40 -8.13 28.16
N TYR A 83 -11.29 -8.69 29.06
CA TYR A 83 -11.40 -10.14 29.58
C TYR A 83 -12.78 -10.58 30.27
N LEU A 84 -13.07 -11.88 30.66
CA LEU A 84 -14.43 -12.56 30.49
C LEU A 84 -15.03 -13.70 31.44
N HIS A 85 -16.10 -13.49 32.26
CA HIS A 85 -17.18 -14.50 32.63
C HIS A 85 -18.62 -13.88 32.64
N LEU A 86 -19.78 -14.57 32.44
CA LEU A 86 -20.10 -15.86 31.78
C LEU A 86 -21.50 -15.85 31.03
N ALA A 87 -21.67 -16.66 29.97
CA ALA A 87 -22.92 -17.22 29.37
C ALA A 87 -24.07 -16.35 28.74
N GLN A 88 -23.93 -15.04 28.54
CA GLN A 88 -24.74 -14.26 27.56
C GLN A 88 -23.89 -13.14 26.98
N PRO A 89 -24.13 -12.60 25.76
CA PRO A 89 -23.47 -11.39 25.31
C PRO A 89 -23.78 -10.25 26.28
N GLY A 90 -22.78 -9.81 27.03
CA GLY A 90 -22.94 -8.91 28.15
C GLY A 90 -22.04 -7.69 28.07
N TRP A 91 -22.21 -6.82 29.05
CA TRP A 91 -21.47 -5.57 29.24
C TRP A 91 -20.97 -5.53 30.68
N PHE A 92 -19.67 -5.37 30.93
CA PHE A 92 -19.13 -5.35 32.30
C PHE A 92 -18.19 -4.18 32.53
N ASN A 93 -17.95 -3.81 33.78
CA ASN A 93 -16.90 -2.87 34.16
C ASN A 93 -15.61 -3.64 34.55
N LEU A 94 -14.42 -3.08 34.28
CA LEU A 94 -13.14 -3.67 34.73
C LEU A 94 -13.06 -3.85 36.25
N ASP A 95 -13.85 -3.08 37.02
CA ASP A 95 -13.92 -3.18 38.47
C ASP A 95 -14.74 -4.40 38.95
N GLU A 96 -15.43 -5.09 38.04
CA GLU A 96 -16.34 -6.22 38.31
C GLU A 96 -15.74 -7.57 37.89
N ILE A 97 -14.40 -7.71 37.89
CA ILE A 97 -13.69 -8.94 37.52
C ILE A 97 -13.24 -9.76 38.73
N ASP A 98 -13.16 -11.07 38.58
CA ASP A 98 -12.58 -11.98 39.58
C ASP A 98 -11.05 -12.14 39.45
N HIS A 99 -10.49 -13.00 40.30
CA HIS A 99 -9.06 -13.33 40.35
C HIS A 99 -8.51 -14.07 39.12
N ASP A 100 -9.36 -14.73 38.35
CA ASP A 100 -8.95 -15.37 37.10
C ASP A 100 -8.93 -14.34 35.96
N GLY A 101 -9.60 -13.19 36.16
CA GLY A 101 -9.67 -12.03 35.27
C GLY A 101 -11.02 -11.93 34.58
N LEU A 102 -12.04 -12.53 35.18
CA LEU A 102 -13.28 -12.91 34.51
C LEU A 102 -14.46 -12.19 35.19
N PRO A 103 -15.28 -11.39 34.48
CA PRO A 103 -16.42 -10.68 35.06
C PRO A 103 -17.36 -11.52 35.92
N THR A 104 -17.61 -10.97 37.11
CA THR A 104 -18.57 -11.44 38.11
C THR A 104 -19.99 -10.97 37.83
N THR A 105 -20.14 -9.87 37.08
CA THR A 105 -21.42 -9.24 36.74
C THR A 105 -21.46 -8.91 35.25
N LEU A 106 -22.61 -9.14 34.60
CA LEU A 106 -22.89 -8.71 33.23
C LEU A 106 -24.16 -7.85 33.19
N SER A 107 -24.00 -6.59 32.78
CA SER A 107 -25.09 -5.74 32.32
C SER A 107 -25.63 -6.24 30.96
N PRO A 108 -26.95 -6.28 30.76
CA PRO A 108 -27.55 -6.54 29.45
C PRO A 108 -27.55 -5.28 28.54
N THR A 109 -27.01 -4.14 28.99
CA THR A 109 -27.02 -2.86 28.24
C THR A 109 -25.62 -2.25 28.12
N ASN A 110 -25.33 -1.72 26.93
CA ASN A 110 -24.09 -1.00 26.64
C ASN A 110 -24.12 0.36 27.33
N GLN A 111 -23.08 0.70 28.10
CA GLN A 111 -22.88 2.03 28.67
C GLN A 111 -21.44 2.49 28.41
N PRO A 112 -21.17 3.81 28.33
CA PRO A 112 -19.81 4.32 28.10
C PRO A 112 -18.83 3.79 29.15
N GLY A 113 -17.71 3.21 28.69
CA GLY A 113 -16.71 2.58 29.54
C GLY A 113 -16.93 1.09 29.82
N LEU A 114 -18.11 0.53 29.50
CA LEU A 114 -18.35 -0.90 29.61
C LEU A 114 -17.74 -1.70 28.45
N TRP A 115 -17.57 -2.98 28.76
CA TRP A 115 -16.81 -3.95 28.00
C TRP A 115 -17.71 -5.05 27.52
N LYS A 116 -17.70 -5.34 26.22
CA LYS A 116 -18.52 -6.41 25.66
C LYS A 116 -17.99 -7.78 26.13
N PHE A 117 -18.77 -8.81 25.95
CA PHE A 117 -18.46 -10.11 26.50
C PHE A 117 -18.97 -11.21 25.54
N TRP A 118 -18.17 -12.24 25.28
CA TRP A 118 -18.58 -13.44 24.50
C TRP A 118 -18.05 -14.75 25.11
N SER A 119 -18.91 -15.47 25.84
CA SER A 119 -18.61 -16.82 26.35
C SER A 119 -18.40 -17.83 25.22
N PRO A 120 -17.66 -18.93 25.47
CA PRO A 120 -17.78 -20.11 24.62
C PRO A 120 -19.21 -20.66 24.74
N GLU A 121 -19.78 -21.13 23.63
CA GLU A 121 -21.13 -21.74 23.63
C GLU A 121 -21.10 -23.27 23.52
N SER A 122 -19.99 -23.85 23.06
CA SER A 122 -19.72 -25.30 23.12
C SER A 122 -18.51 -25.56 24.01
N THR A 123 -18.58 -26.62 24.82
CA THR A 123 -17.47 -27.14 25.63
C THR A 123 -16.70 -28.25 24.91
N GLU A 124 -17.04 -28.57 23.66
CA GLU A 124 -16.42 -29.66 22.89
C GLU A 124 -15.01 -29.34 22.40
N HIS A 125 -14.63 -28.05 22.42
CA HIS A 125 -13.35 -27.57 21.92
C HIS A 125 -12.67 -26.66 22.95
N VAL A 126 -11.34 -26.72 23.03
CA VAL A 126 -10.56 -25.78 23.85
C VAL A 126 -10.48 -24.45 23.12
N CYS A 127 -10.96 -23.38 23.77
CA CYS A 127 -10.93 -22.03 23.22
C CYS A 127 -9.82 -21.19 23.85
N GLY A 128 -9.17 -20.38 23.02
CA GLY A 128 -8.24 -19.34 23.43
C GLY A 128 -8.97 -18.06 23.79
N ALA A 129 -8.38 -17.30 24.72
CA ALA A 129 -8.94 -16.05 25.19
C ALA A 129 -8.40 -14.88 24.35
N VAL A 130 -9.26 -14.21 23.58
CA VAL A 130 -8.83 -13.29 22.51
C VAL A 130 -9.36 -11.86 22.70
N ARG A 131 -8.42 -10.92 22.78
CA ARG A 131 -8.63 -9.48 22.61
C ARG A 131 -8.84 -9.10 21.14
N SER A 132 -9.68 -8.10 20.88
CA SER A 132 -9.83 -7.43 19.57
C SER A 132 -10.34 -5.97 19.72
N PHE A 133 -11.18 -5.49 18.81
CA PHE A 133 -12.04 -4.32 18.93
C PHE A 133 -13.40 -4.63 18.26
N VAL A 134 -14.55 -4.29 18.88
CA VAL A 134 -15.87 -4.57 18.28
C VAL A 134 -16.31 -3.26 17.66
N THR A 135 -16.24 -3.20 16.35
CA THR A 135 -16.57 -1.98 15.61
C THR A 135 -18.05 -1.66 15.69
N SER A 136 -18.97 -2.63 15.82
CA SER A 136 -20.41 -2.34 15.91
C SER A 136 -20.76 -1.54 17.16
N SER A 137 -20.15 -1.90 18.29
CA SER A 137 -20.37 -1.22 19.56
C SER A 137 -19.34 -0.15 19.91
N GLY A 138 -18.31 0.06 19.08
CA GLY A 138 -17.23 1.03 19.31
C GLY A 138 -16.44 0.81 20.62
N THR A 139 -16.57 -0.39 21.16
CA THR A 139 -16.08 -0.79 22.48
C THR A 139 -15.35 -2.11 22.34
N CYS A 140 -15.01 -2.71 23.47
CA CYS A 140 -14.12 -3.81 23.50
C CYS A 140 -14.72 -5.00 24.23
N SER A 141 -14.91 -6.10 23.50
CA SER A 141 -15.33 -7.40 24.02
C SER A 141 -14.18 -8.29 24.43
N LEU A 142 -14.16 -9.10 25.49
CA LEU A 142 -13.36 -10.32 25.28
C LEU A 142 -14.14 -11.30 24.41
N ASP A 143 -13.44 -12.13 23.65
CA ASP A 143 -13.98 -13.33 23.02
C ASP A 143 -13.28 -14.57 23.61
N LEU A 144 -14.02 -15.46 24.30
CA LEU A 144 -13.58 -16.82 24.65
C LEU A 144 -14.16 -17.86 23.68
N GLY A 145 -14.81 -17.45 22.60
CA GLY A 145 -15.44 -18.35 21.62
C GLY A 145 -14.53 -18.81 20.48
N ILE A 146 -13.22 -18.51 20.54
CA ILE A 146 -12.26 -18.79 19.46
C ILE A 146 -11.48 -20.08 19.76
N PRO A 147 -11.61 -21.16 18.97
CA PRO A 147 -10.86 -22.40 19.18
C PRO A 147 -9.34 -22.18 19.07
N ILE A 148 -8.52 -22.82 19.92
CA ILE A 148 -7.06 -22.59 19.96
C ILE A 148 -6.35 -22.90 18.63
N PHE A 149 -6.90 -23.82 17.84
CA PHE A 149 -6.39 -24.25 16.53
C PHE A 149 -6.75 -23.29 15.38
N ALA A 150 -7.69 -22.36 15.59
CA ALA A 150 -8.16 -21.47 14.53
C ALA A 150 -7.08 -20.43 14.19
N LYS A 151 -6.68 -20.40 12.90
CA LYS A 151 -5.75 -19.39 12.39
C LYS A 151 -6.51 -18.15 11.95
N HIS A 152 -6.11 -17.00 12.48
CA HIS A 152 -6.84 -15.75 12.28
C HIS A 152 -5.94 -14.64 11.72
N PRO A 153 -6.20 -14.14 10.50
CA PRO A 153 -5.30 -13.25 9.76
C PRO A 153 -5.03 -11.90 10.44
N LYS A 154 -5.76 -11.56 11.51
CA LYS A 154 -5.60 -10.31 12.27
C LYS A 154 -5.38 -10.54 13.77
N ILE A 155 -5.21 -11.77 14.24
CA ILE A 155 -4.61 -12.00 15.57
C ILE A 155 -3.15 -11.62 15.47
N MET A 156 -2.73 -10.66 16.29
CA MET A 156 -1.37 -10.16 16.38
C MET A 156 -0.81 -10.37 17.78
N LEU A 157 0.50 -10.55 17.88
CA LEU A 157 1.20 -10.60 19.17
C LEU A 157 1.56 -9.20 19.65
N ARG A 158 1.89 -9.06 20.94
CA ARG A 158 2.38 -7.81 21.53
C ARG A 158 3.48 -8.14 22.53
N GLU A 159 4.60 -7.43 22.38
CA GLU A 159 5.77 -7.64 23.23
C GLU A 159 5.51 -7.20 24.66
N CYS A 160 5.72 -8.12 25.60
CA CYS A 160 5.72 -7.87 27.05
C CYS A 160 6.99 -8.50 27.64
N TYR A 161 7.86 -7.68 28.22
CA TYR A 161 9.18 -8.08 28.75
C TYR A 161 9.33 -7.67 30.21
N GLU A 162 9.93 -8.52 31.05
CA GLU A 162 10.21 -8.18 32.46
C GLU A 162 11.37 -7.18 32.61
N LYS A 163 12.22 -7.06 31.59
CA LYS A 163 13.30 -6.08 31.50
C LYS A 163 13.39 -5.56 30.08
N LEU A 164 13.61 -4.26 29.94
CA LEU A 164 13.88 -3.61 28.66
C LEU A 164 15.17 -2.83 28.78
N GLU A 165 16.17 -3.18 27.97
CA GLU A 165 17.31 -2.29 27.74
C GLU A 165 16.85 -1.22 26.75
N PRO A 166 16.84 0.08 27.15
CA PRO A 166 16.36 1.13 26.26
C PRO A 166 17.33 1.23 25.06
N PRO A 167 16.86 1.05 23.81
CA PRO A 167 17.73 1.21 22.66
C PRO A 167 18.21 2.66 22.60
N VAL A 168 19.52 2.86 22.48
CA VAL A 168 20.10 4.19 22.30
C VAL A 168 19.61 4.71 20.94
N PRO A 169 18.83 5.81 20.89
CA PRO A 169 18.25 6.25 19.64
C PRO A 169 19.35 6.84 18.75
N SER A 170 19.63 6.17 17.63
CA SER A 170 20.60 6.65 16.64
C SER A 170 20.35 8.12 16.26
N PRO A 171 21.40 8.94 16.09
CA PRO A 171 21.28 10.33 15.63
C PRO A 171 20.42 10.48 14.36
N LEU A 172 20.49 9.48 13.46
CA LEU A 172 19.71 9.43 12.22
C LEU A 172 18.20 9.51 12.44
N CYS A 173 17.68 9.05 13.58
CA CYS A 173 16.25 9.16 13.90
C CYS A 173 15.76 10.62 14.01
N THR A 174 16.67 11.57 14.29
CA THR A 174 16.36 13.01 14.38
C THR A 174 16.72 13.80 13.11
N ILE A 175 17.70 13.30 12.35
CA ILE A 175 18.21 13.90 11.11
C ILE A 175 17.30 13.55 9.94
N TRP A 176 16.93 12.27 9.82
CA TRP A 176 16.27 11.72 8.64
C TRP A 176 14.90 12.34 8.31
N PRO A 177 13.99 12.60 9.28
CA PRO A 177 12.70 13.24 8.97
C PRO A 177 12.84 14.68 8.45
N LYS A 178 13.96 15.37 8.74
CA LYS A 178 14.26 16.69 8.18
C LYS A 178 14.72 16.57 6.73
N TYR A 179 15.60 15.60 6.46
CA TYR A 179 16.10 15.27 5.12
C TYR A 179 14.96 14.85 4.17
N GLU A 180 14.12 13.88 4.56
CA GLU A 180 12.93 13.44 3.80
C GLU A 180 12.02 14.62 3.44
N LYS A 181 11.75 15.52 4.41
CA LYS A 181 10.92 16.71 4.17
C LYS A 181 11.53 17.64 3.12
N LEU A 182 12.84 17.87 3.15
CA LEU A 182 13.52 18.76 2.19
C LEU A 182 13.51 18.18 0.77
N ILE A 183 13.71 16.86 0.64
CA ILE A 183 13.61 16.16 -0.65
C ILE A 183 12.18 16.21 -1.20
N HIS A 184 11.17 15.92 -0.38
CA HIS A 184 9.77 15.98 -0.82
C HIS A 184 9.33 17.40 -1.23
N LEU A 185 9.89 18.44 -0.62
CA LEU A 185 9.65 19.83 -1.00
C LEU A 185 10.45 20.29 -2.23
N ARG A 186 11.39 19.48 -2.73
CA ARG A 186 12.32 19.82 -3.83
C ARG A 186 13.12 21.12 -3.56
N ASP A 187 13.34 21.47 -2.29
CA ASP A 187 14.06 22.68 -1.89
C ASP A 187 15.57 22.41 -1.86
N THR A 188 16.19 22.45 -3.04
CA THR A 188 17.63 22.17 -3.21
C THR A 188 18.52 23.11 -2.39
N LEU A 189 18.13 24.39 -2.23
CA LEU A 189 18.94 25.37 -1.49
C LEU A 189 18.91 25.07 0.02
N SER A 190 17.76 24.74 0.59
CA SER A 190 17.68 24.32 1.98
C SER A 190 18.29 22.93 2.21
N LEU A 191 18.21 22.02 1.24
CA LEU A 191 18.89 20.71 1.28
C LEU A 191 20.42 20.87 1.28
N GLN A 192 20.97 21.69 0.38
CA GLN A 192 22.40 22.03 0.36
C GLN A 192 22.86 22.65 1.69
N ARG A 193 22.10 23.59 2.26
CA ARG A 193 22.40 24.20 3.56
C ARG A 193 22.38 23.16 4.68
N PHE A 194 21.33 22.35 4.75
CA PHE A 194 21.18 21.30 5.75
C PHE A 194 22.34 20.29 5.72
N LEU A 195 22.75 19.84 4.54
CA LEU A 195 23.86 18.88 4.40
C LEU A 195 25.24 19.49 4.71
N LYS A 196 25.43 20.80 4.45
CA LYS A 196 26.64 21.55 4.84
C LYS A 196 26.76 21.79 6.34
N GLU A 197 25.64 22.04 7.01
CA GLU A 197 25.56 22.23 8.46
C GLU A 197 25.62 20.89 9.22
N LEU A 198 25.36 19.76 8.54
CA LEU A 198 25.37 18.44 9.13
C LEU A 198 26.80 17.87 9.26
N ASP A 199 27.27 17.76 10.50
CA ASP A 199 28.51 17.05 10.80
C ASP A 199 28.33 15.52 10.70
N ILE A 200 28.34 15.03 9.47
CA ILE A 200 28.21 13.60 9.15
C ILE A 200 29.29 12.76 9.85
N SER A 201 30.48 13.31 10.15
CA SER A 201 31.57 12.59 10.80
C SER A 201 31.26 12.16 12.24
N LYS A 202 30.29 12.81 12.89
CA LYS A 202 29.79 12.47 14.22
C LYS A 202 28.67 11.41 14.22
N ILE A 203 28.22 10.95 13.06
CA ILE A 203 27.17 9.93 12.94
C ILE A 203 27.84 8.55 12.94
N SER A 204 28.09 7.99 14.12
CA SER A 204 28.51 6.60 14.27
C SER A 204 27.34 5.63 14.05
N ILE A 205 27.64 4.51 13.39
CA ILE A 205 26.72 3.39 13.17
C ILE A 205 27.50 2.13 13.50
N SER A 206 27.47 1.70 14.76
CA SER A 206 28.00 0.40 15.16
C SER A 206 26.90 -0.65 15.17
N ILE A 207 27.25 -1.92 15.00
CA ILE A 207 26.30 -3.03 15.20
C ILE A 207 25.84 -3.13 16.67
N GLU A 208 26.64 -2.60 17.60
CA GLU A 208 26.35 -2.58 19.04
C GLU A 208 25.26 -1.56 19.39
N ASP A 209 25.18 -0.42 18.68
CA ASP A 209 24.11 0.57 18.81
C ASP A 209 22.75 0.02 18.34
N TYR A 210 22.75 -0.99 17.47
CA TYR A 210 21.58 -1.53 16.80
C TYR A 210 21.38 -3.01 17.14
N GLN A 211 20.47 -3.29 18.10
CA GLN A 211 20.05 -4.63 18.53
C GLN A 211 19.45 -5.55 17.43
N ASP A 212 19.53 -5.16 16.15
CA ASP A 212 18.99 -5.85 14.97
C ASP A 212 19.80 -5.46 13.72
N ASP A 213 20.38 -6.43 13.01
CA ASP A 213 21.17 -6.19 11.77
C ASP A 213 20.35 -5.45 10.71
N PHE A 214 19.02 -5.60 10.67
CA PHE A 214 18.20 -4.86 9.72
C PHE A 214 18.21 -3.36 10.04
N LEU A 215 18.20 -2.97 11.32
CA LEU A 215 18.31 -1.56 11.72
C LEU A 215 19.71 -1.00 11.50
N TYR A 216 20.75 -1.81 11.73
CA TYR A 216 22.12 -1.46 11.37
C TYR A 216 22.24 -1.19 9.86
N ASN A 217 21.77 -2.11 9.02
CA ASN A 217 21.78 -1.98 7.56
C ASN A 217 20.94 -0.78 7.09
N ARG A 218 19.76 -0.55 7.68
CA ARG A 218 18.93 0.64 7.41
C ARG A 218 19.66 1.93 7.78
N GLY A 219 20.33 1.97 8.92
CA GLY A 219 21.15 3.11 9.33
C GLY A 219 22.28 3.37 8.34
N LYS A 220 23.03 2.32 7.98
CA LYS A 220 24.15 2.39 7.03
C LYS A 220 23.72 2.89 5.65
N GLU A 221 22.62 2.38 5.10
CA GLU A 221 22.06 2.86 3.83
C GLU A 221 21.61 4.34 3.92
N ARG A 222 20.99 4.76 5.03
CA ARG A 222 20.62 6.16 5.25
C ARG A 222 21.82 7.10 5.41
N LEU A 223 22.93 6.61 5.96
CA LEU A 223 24.16 7.39 6.05
C LEU A 223 24.80 7.57 4.67
N ILE A 224 24.77 6.52 3.83
CA ILE A 224 25.19 6.59 2.43
C ILE A 224 24.37 7.65 1.67
N ASP A 225 23.04 7.67 1.84
CA ASP A 225 22.13 8.66 1.26
C ASP A 225 22.32 10.11 1.77
N LEU A 226 23.06 10.31 2.87
CA LEU A 226 23.44 11.66 3.33
C LEU A 226 24.82 12.06 2.78
N ILE A 227 25.74 11.09 2.71
CA ILE A 227 27.09 11.29 2.17
C ILE A 227 27.03 11.55 0.65
N ASP A 228 26.20 10.83 -0.10
CA ASP A 228 26.12 10.98 -1.56
C ASP A 228 25.63 12.37 -2.00
N LYS A 229 24.51 12.85 -1.44
CA LYS A 229 23.98 14.18 -1.74
C LYS A 229 24.98 15.24 -1.35
N ARG A 230 25.64 15.12 -0.20
CA ARG A 230 26.66 16.10 0.19
C ARG A 230 27.82 16.10 -0.81
N ARG A 231 28.39 14.93 -1.12
CA ARG A 231 29.50 14.79 -2.09
C ARG A 231 29.14 15.39 -3.45
N LEU A 232 27.97 15.07 -3.99
CA LEU A 232 27.57 15.52 -5.31
C LEU A 232 27.32 17.04 -5.36
N LEU A 233 26.59 17.58 -4.38
CA LEU A 233 26.25 19.01 -4.30
C LEU A 233 27.48 19.88 -3.97
N GLU A 234 28.46 19.34 -3.25
CA GLU A 234 29.75 20.00 -2.97
C GLU A 234 30.81 19.74 -4.06
N ARG A 235 30.50 18.86 -5.02
CA ARG A 235 31.41 18.38 -6.08
C ARG A 235 32.69 17.72 -5.52
N GLU A 236 32.59 17.10 -4.34
CA GLU A 236 33.65 16.33 -3.69
C GLU A 236 33.86 14.98 -4.41
N ALA A 237 34.74 15.01 -5.42
CA ALA A 237 35.06 13.87 -6.29
C ALA A 237 36.41 13.20 -5.98
N THR A 238 37.06 13.53 -4.86
CA THR A 238 38.42 13.08 -4.54
C THR A 238 38.43 11.81 -3.71
N ASN A 239 39.47 10.97 -3.90
CA ASN A 239 39.73 9.76 -3.12
C ASN A 239 38.61 8.70 -3.16
N LEU A 240 37.87 8.60 -4.27
CA LEU A 240 36.90 7.52 -4.50
C LEU A 240 37.61 6.28 -5.09
N GLU A 241 37.20 5.09 -4.68
CA GLU A 241 37.69 3.83 -5.25
C GLU A 241 37.03 3.57 -6.60
N ILE A 242 37.84 3.40 -7.66
CA ILE A 242 37.32 3.14 -9.01
C ILE A 242 36.96 1.67 -9.14
N ILE A 243 35.69 1.39 -9.47
CA ILE A 243 35.20 0.04 -9.69
C ILE A 243 35.22 -0.33 -11.18
N HIS A 244 35.72 -1.53 -11.43
CA HIS A 244 36.06 -2.06 -12.74
C HIS A 244 35.13 -3.21 -13.15
N GLU A 245 34.96 -3.39 -14.46
CA GLU A 245 34.12 -4.44 -15.05
C GLU A 245 34.48 -5.86 -14.55
N ALA A 246 35.76 -6.11 -14.25
CA ALA A 246 36.20 -7.38 -13.64
C ALA A 246 35.55 -7.67 -12.27
N GLN A 247 35.25 -6.65 -11.46
CA GLN A 247 34.54 -6.82 -10.18
C GLN A 247 33.05 -7.14 -10.42
N LEU A 248 32.42 -6.53 -11.43
CA LEU A 248 31.06 -6.85 -11.87
C LEU A 248 30.96 -8.30 -12.36
N LEU A 249 31.87 -8.73 -13.23
CA LEU A 249 31.92 -10.11 -13.74
C LEU A 249 32.18 -11.12 -12.61
N SER A 250 33.08 -10.80 -11.67
CA SER A 250 33.34 -11.63 -10.49
C SER A 250 32.10 -11.79 -9.59
N MET A 251 31.35 -10.71 -9.35
CA MET A 251 30.09 -10.75 -8.62
C MET A 251 29.07 -11.65 -9.32
N LEU A 252 28.88 -11.50 -10.64
CA LEU A 252 27.92 -12.30 -11.42
C LEU A 252 28.28 -13.79 -11.48
N CYS A 253 29.55 -14.15 -11.27
CA CYS A 253 30.01 -15.54 -11.17
C CYS A 253 29.85 -16.14 -9.76
N SER A 254 29.45 -15.34 -8.76
CA SER A 254 29.29 -15.82 -7.39
C SER A 254 28.08 -16.76 -7.27
N PRO A 255 28.21 -17.95 -6.64
CA PRO A 255 27.09 -18.85 -6.46
C PRO A 255 26.05 -18.22 -5.50
N PRO A 256 24.74 -18.33 -5.78
CA PRO A 256 23.71 -17.86 -4.86
C PRO A 256 23.67 -18.74 -3.60
N ASP A 257 23.84 -18.12 -2.44
CA ASP A 257 23.61 -18.74 -1.13
C ASP A 257 22.23 -18.38 -0.55
N ASP A 258 21.84 -19.03 0.55
CA ASP A 258 20.53 -18.83 1.20
C ASP A 258 20.42 -17.50 1.99
N GLN A 259 21.52 -16.77 2.19
CA GLN A 259 21.59 -15.43 2.80
C GLN A 259 21.80 -14.30 1.77
N ALA A 260 21.93 -14.64 0.49
CA ALA A 260 22.23 -13.69 -0.57
C ALA A 260 21.19 -12.57 -0.67
N PHE A 261 21.69 -11.37 -0.98
CA PHE A 261 20.87 -10.24 -1.41
C PHE A 261 20.58 -10.37 -2.91
N PHE A 262 19.30 -10.43 -3.27
CA PHE A 262 18.85 -10.29 -4.65
C PHE A 262 18.35 -8.88 -4.88
N VAL A 263 18.91 -8.21 -5.89
CA VAL A 263 18.44 -6.90 -6.34
C VAL A 263 17.52 -7.14 -7.54
N ILE A 264 16.26 -6.69 -7.43
CA ILE A 264 15.21 -6.97 -8.42
C ILE A 264 14.45 -5.70 -8.76
N GLY A 265 14.10 -5.57 -10.04
CA GLY A 265 13.22 -4.51 -10.52
C GLY A 265 11.75 -4.95 -10.65
N HIS A 266 10.93 -4.09 -11.25
CA HIS A 266 9.52 -4.40 -11.51
C HIS A 266 9.34 -5.57 -12.49
N ALA A 267 8.14 -6.16 -12.46
CA ALA A 267 7.83 -7.41 -13.16
C ALA A 267 7.80 -7.33 -14.71
N ARG A 268 8.02 -6.15 -15.30
CA ARG A 268 8.11 -5.90 -16.75
C ARG A 268 9.34 -5.03 -17.04
N PRO A 269 10.53 -5.56 -16.74
CA PRO A 269 11.76 -4.79 -16.62
C PRO A 269 12.06 -3.98 -17.89
N ASP A 270 12.33 -2.69 -17.70
CA ASP A 270 12.87 -1.75 -18.68
C ASP A 270 14.38 -1.53 -18.42
N ALA A 271 15.00 -0.59 -19.14
CA ALA A 271 16.44 -0.33 -18.98
C ALA A 271 16.80 0.18 -17.58
N ASP A 272 15.96 1.07 -17.01
CA ASP A 272 16.20 1.64 -15.68
C ASP A 272 16.19 0.54 -14.61
N SER A 273 15.15 -0.30 -14.63
CA SER A 273 14.96 -1.45 -13.76
C SER A 273 16.10 -2.48 -13.79
N VAL A 274 16.53 -2.94 -14.98
CA VAL A 274 17.61 -3.94 -15.05
C VAL A 274 18.96 -3.34 -14.73
N VAL A 275 19.31 -2.19 -15.28
CA VAL A 275 20.65 -1.61 -15.10
C VAL A 275 20.85 -1.13 -13.66
N SER A 276 19.82 -0.53 -13.03
CA SER A 276 19.82 -0.26 -11.59
C SER A 276 20.07 -1.52 -10.78
N SER A 277 19.46 -2.66 -11.14
CA SER A 277 19.63 -3.90 -10.38
C SER A 277 21.07 -4.41 -10.39
N VAL A 278 21.74 -4.31 -11.54
CA VAL A 278 23.13 -4.74 -11.74
C VAL A 278 24.09 -3.88 -10.94
N PHE A 279 23.95 -2.56 -11.01
CA PHE A 279 24.87 -1.64 -10.35
C PHE A 279 24.64 -1.55 -8.84
N GLU A 280 23.41 -1.66 -8.36
CA GLU A 280 23.12 -1.74 -6.92
C GLU A 280 23.58 -3.09 -6.34
N ALA A 281 23.46 -4.21 -7.08
CA ALA A 281 24.02 -5.49 -6.65
C ALA A 281 25.54 -5.41 -6.47
N MET A 282 26.23 -4.82 -7.45
CA MET A 282 27.68 -4.61 -7.39
C MET A 282 28.08 -3.68 -6.24
N ARG A 283 27.39 -2.54 -6.07
CA ARG A 283 27.64 -1.63 -4.94
C ARG A 283 27.50 -2.38 -3.61
N ARG A 284 26.43 -3.18 -3.45
CA ARG A 284 26.22 -3.97 -2.24
C ARG A 284 27.26 -5.06 -2.04
N HIS A 285 27.72 -5.73 -3.10
CA HIS A 285 28.78 -6.72 -3.00
C HIS A 285 30.06 -6.15 -2.37
N LEU A 286 30.42 -4.91 -2.73
CA LEU A 286 31.58 -4.20 -2.19
C LEU A 286 31.33 -3.64 -0.78
N VAL A 287 30.13 -3.12 -0.51
CA VAL A 287 29.75 -2.52 0.79
C VAL A 287 29.43 -3.57 1.86
N TYR A 288 29.06 -4.79 1.47
CA TYR A 288 28.68 -5.92 2.33
C TYR A 288 29.43 -7.20 1.91
N PRO A 289 30.77 -7.25 2.04
CA PRO A 289 31.62 -8.32 1.48
C PRO A 289 31.34 -9.72 2.04
N ASN A 290 30.61 -9.83 3.14
CA ASN A 290 30.18 -11.09 3.75
C ASN A 290 28.91 -11.69 3.11
N HIS A 291 28.31 -11.05 2.10
CA HIS A 291 27.09 -11.51 1.46
C HIS A 291 27.23 -11.54 -0.07
N ALA A 292 26.80 -12.64 -0.69
CA ALA A 292 26.55 -12.65 -2.12
C ALA A 292 25.46 -11.61 -2.45
N CYS A 293 25.70 -10.76 -3.43
CA CYS A 293 24.75 -9.77 -3.92
C CYS A 293 24.59 -9.97 -5.42
N LEU A 294 23.38 -10.30 -5.87
CA LEU A 294 23.12 -10.74 -7.24
C LEU A 294 21.95 -9.96 -7.84
N PRO A 295 22.07 -9.42 -9.07
CA PRO A 295 20.92 -8.88 -9.79
C PRO A 295 20.07 -10.04 -10.31
N TRP A 296 18.75 -9.88 -10.28
CA TRP A 296 17.85 -10.82 -10.95
C TRP A 296 16.72 -10.10 -11.66
N SER A 297 16.50 -10.51 -12.92
CA SER A 297 15.41 -10.05 -13.75
C SER A 297 14.73 -11.25 -14.41
N LYS A 298 13.41 -11.16 -14.62
CA LYS A 298 12.64 -12.20 -15.30
C LYS A 298 12.91 -12.26 -16.81
N SER A 299 13.33 -11.14 -17.39
CA SER A 299 13.63 -10.98 -18.82
C SER A 299 14.63 -9.83 -19.01
N ILE A 300 15.44 -9.89 -20.06
CA ILE A 300 16.38 -8.83 -20.41
C ILE A 300 15.89 -8.19 -21.73
N PRO A 301 15.54 -6.89 -21.74
CA PRO A 301 15.18 -6.18 -22.97
C PRO A 301 16.36 -6.07 -23.96
N ARG A 302 16.09 -5.90 -25.25
CA ARG A 302 17.13 -5.85 -26.30
C ARG A 302 18.04 -4.62 -26.15
N GLU A 303 17.47 -3.49 -25.75
CA GLU A 303 18.22 -2.30 -25.37
C GLU A 303 19.16 -2.56 -24.19
N VAL A 304 18.79 -3.44 -23.25
CA VAL A 304 19.65 -3.81 -22.11
C VAL A 304 20.74 -4.79 -22.52
N GLU A 305 20.45 -5.73 -23.43
CA GLU A 305 21.48 -6.58 -24.06
C GLU A 305 22.54 -5.76 -24.81
N HIS A 306 22.14 -4.63 -25.40
CA HIS A 306 23.07 -3.67 -26.01
C HIS A 306 23.89 -2.91 -24.96
N ILE A 307 23.23 -2.31 -23.96
CA ILE A 307 23.85 -1.44 -22.93
C ILE A 307 24.80 -2.22 -21.99
N LEU A 308 24.40 -3.42 -21.55
CA LEU A 308 25.20 -4.27 -20.66
C LEU A 308 26.17 -5.21 -21.42
N GLY A 309 25.92 -5.45 -22.71
CA GLY A 309 26.66 -6.40 -23.52
C GLY A 309 26.32 -7.88 -23.26
N PRO A 310 26.76 -8.78 -24.17
CA PRO A 310 26.37 -10.20 -24.16
C PRO A 310 27.00 -11.01 -23.01
N GLU A 311 28.14 -10.58 -22.46
CA GLU A 311 28.81 -11.28 -21.37
C GLU A 311 28.05 -11.12 -20.04
N VAL A 312 27.78 -9.88 -19.65
CA VAL A 312 27.00 -9.54 -18.45
C VAL A 312 25.61 -10.16 -18.52
N THR A 313 24.87 -9.97 -19.63
CA THR A 313 23.51 -10.51 -19.78
C THR A 313 23.48 -12.04 -19.89
N GLY A 314 24.50 -12.65 -20.50
CA GLY A 314 24.69 -14.10 -20.56
C GLY A 314 25.06 -14.72 -19.20
N LEU A 315 25.63 -13.96 -18.27
CA LEU A 315 25.80 -14.36 -16.87
C LEU A 315 24.51 -14.16 -16.06
N MET A 316 23.86 -12.99 -16.17
CA MET A 316 22.57 -12.71 -15.51
C MET A 316 21.50 -13.76 -15.83
N SER A 317 21.42 -14.21 -17.08
CA SER A 317 20.48 -15.24 -17.53
C SER A 317 20.69 -16.62 -16.89
N LYS A 318 21.82 -16.84 -16.21
CA LYS A 318 22.13 -18.08 -15.46
C LYS A 318 21.82 -17.96 -13.97
N ILE A 319 21.56 -16.75 -13.47
CA ILE A 319 21.24 -16.51 -12.06
C ILE A 319 19.85 -17.09 -11.76
N SER A 320 19.81 -18.03 -10.79
CA SER A 320 18.55 -18.63 -10.35
C SER A 320 17.64 -17.59 -9.68
N PRO A 321 16.31 -17.69 -9.83
CA PRO A 321 15.38 -16.76 -9.19
C PRO A 321 15.52 -16.82 -7.65
N PRO A 322 15.31 -15.68 -6.95
CA PRO A 322 15.37 -15.65 -5.49
C PRO A 322 14.39 -16.65 -4.84
N ARG A 323 14.78 -17.20 -3.69
CA ARG A 323 13.92 -18.00 -2.82
C ARG A 323 13.15 -17.07 -1.87
N ARG A 324 12.06 -17.58 -1.28
CA ARG A 324 11.20 -16.86 -0.30
C ARG A 324 11.99 -16.27 0.90
N ASN A 325 13.14 -16.88 1.24
CA ASN A 325 13.94 -16.53 2.41
C ASN A 325 15.11 -15.57 2.11
N ASN A 326 15.45 -15.33 0.84
CA ASN A 326 16.54 -14.43 0.48
C ASN A 326 16.22 -12.98 0.88
N SER A 327 17.26 -12.19 1.12
CA SER A 327 17.10 -10.74 1.29
C SER A 327 16.88 -10.10 -0.09
N ILE A 328 15.91 -9.20 -0.19
CA ILE A 328 15.47 -8.58 -1.44
C ILE A 328 15.70 -7.07 -1.36
N VAL A 329 16.22 -6.51 -2.45
CA VAL A 329 16.38 -5.07 -2.65
C VAL A 329 15.56 -4.73 -3.88
N LEU A 330 14.58 -3.84 -3.74
CA LEU A 330 13.79 -3.37 -4.87
C LEU A 330 14.49 -2.14 -5.47
N VAL A 331 14.62 -2.15 -6.79
CA VAL A 331 15.01 -0.99 -7.60
C VAL A 331 13.89 -0.65 -8.57
N ASP A 332 13.66 0.62 -8.85
CA ASP A 332 12.63 1.11 -9.78
C ASP A 332 11.20 0.61 -9.47
N CYS A 333 11.00 0.16 -8.24
CA CYS A 333 9.72 -0.29 -7.74
C CYS A 333 9.73 -0.39 -6.21
N HIS A 334 8.54 -0.30 -5.64
CA HIS A 334 8.28 -0.46 -4.21
C HIS A 334 7.20 -1.50 -3.93
N GLN A 335 6.95 -2.40 -4.90
CA GLN A 335 6.03 -3.53 -4.79
C GLN A 335 6.71 -4.82 -5.25
N ALA A 336 6.98 -5.71 -4.30
CA ALA A 336 7.47 -7.05 -4.58
C ALA A 336 6.33 -8.01 -4.97
N ASP A 337 6.67 -9.11 -5.64
CA ASP A 337 5.83 -10.30 -5.68
C ASP A 337 5.52 -10.75 -4.22
N PRO A 338 4.28 -11.11 -3.86
CA PRO A 338 3.93 -11.55 -2.51
C PRO A 338 4.85 -12.63 -1.92
N LYS A 339 5.43 -13.52 -2.73
CA LYS A 339 6.38 -14.53 -2.25
C LYS A 339 7.75 -13.96 -1.83
N TYR A 340 8.08 -12.74 -2.27
CA TYR A 340 9.32 -12.01 -1.98
C TYR A 340 9.12 -10.86 -0.98
N GLN A 341 7.87 -10.44 -0.72
CA GLN A 341 7.53 -9.35 0.22
C GLN A 341 8.19 -9.54 1.60
N MET A 342 8.36 -10.79 2.05
CA MET A 342 9.02 -11.12 3.32
C MET A 342 10.54 -10.86 3.32
N GLY A 343 11.17 -10.90 2.15
CA GLY A 343 12.59 -10.73 1.95
C GLY A 343 13.03 -9.27 1.82
N VAL A 344 12.11 -8.32 1.54
CA VAL A 344 12.50 -6.92 1.25
C VAL A 344 13.22 -6.28 2.44
N ARG A 345 14.42 -5.75 2.18
CA ARG A 345 15.29 -5.03 3.12
C ARG A 345 15.50 -3.58 2.71
N ALA A 346 15.51 -3.31 1.42
CA ALA A 346 15.72 -1.98 0.88
C ALA A 346 14.87 -1.72 -0.37
N ILE A 347 14.56 -0.44 -0.60
CA ILE A 347 13.88 0.09 -1.77
C ILE A 347 14.66 1.33 -2.23
N ILE A 348 15.01 1.37 -3.50
CA ILE A 348 15.54 2.54 -4.21
C ILE A 348 14.56 2.80 -5.36
N ASP A 349 13.82 3.89 -5.30
CA ASP A 349 12.73 4.13 -6.24
C ASP A 349 12.49 5.63 -6.45
N HIS A 350 12.13 6.00 -7.68
CA HIS A 350 11.71 7.34 -8.06
C HIS A 350 10.18 7.47 -8.26
N HIS A 351 9.46 6.35 -8.31
CA HIS A 351 8.00 6.32 -8.42
C HIS A 351 7.31 6.86 -7.15
N ILE A 352 6.06 7.32 -7.30
CA ILE A 352 5.30 7.93 -6.21
C ILE A 352 4.76 6.86 -5.24
N LEU A 353 4.98 7.07 -3.94
CA LEU A 353 4.62 6.10 -2.89
C LEU A 353 3.20 6.27 -2.31
N ASN A 354 2.50 7.38 -2.60
CA ASN A 354 1.10 7.69 -2.22
C ASN A 354 0.59 7.01 -0.92
N GLY A 355 1.09 7.48 0.23
CA GLY A 355 0.61 7.06 1.55
C GLY A 355 0.97 5.63 1.98
N LYS A 356 1.77 4.90 1.18
CA LYS A 356 2.32 3.60 1.59
C LYS A 356 3.22 3.77 2.80
N GLN A 357 3.06 2.86 3.75
CA GLN A 357 3.96 2.71 4.89
C GLN A 357 4.82 1.48 4.64
N PHE A 358 6.09 1.56 5.03
CA PHE A 358 7.04 0.48 4.90
C PHE A 358 7.45 -0.01 6.30
N PRO A 359 7.73 -1.32 6.47
CA PRO A 359 8.25 -1.84 7.72
C PRO A 359 9.45 -1.03 8.24
N TYR A 360 9.46 -0.78 9.56
CA TYR A 360 10.43 0.11 10.21
C TYR A 360 11.91 -0.28 10.02
N TYR A 361 12.20 -1.53 9.65
CA TYR A 361 13.54 -2.05 9.40
C TYR A 361 14.00 -1.83 7.95
N MET A 362 13.12 -1.37 7.06
CA MET A 362 13.43 -1.19 5.65
C MET A 362 14.24 0.10 5.41
N ALA A 363 15.29 -0.01 4.60
CA ALA A 363 15.96 1.14 4.00
C ALA A 363 15.12 1.66 2.84
N LEU A 364 14.74 2.94 2.87
CA LEU A 364 13.99 3.58 1.80
C LEU A 364 14.80 4.77 1.31
N SER A 365 15.36 4.62 0.10
CA SER A 365 15.97 5.69 -0.67
C SER A 365 14.92 6.15 -1.69
N HIS A 366 14.07 7.09 -1.28
CA HIS A 366 13.00 7.64 -2.12
C HIS A 366 13.20 9.13 -2.36
N GLU A 367 13.26 9.52 -3.62
CA GLU A 367 13.37 10.92 -4.04
C GLU A 367 12.79 11.13 -5.43
N VAL A 368 12.48 12.37 -5.77
CA VAL A 368 12.10 12.72 -7.15
C VAL A 368 13.37 12.83 -7.99
N SER A 369 13.78 11.71 -8.57
CA SER A 369 14.78 11.63 -9.64
C SER A 369 14.11 11.22 -10.96
N TRP A 370 14.80 11.43 -12.07
CA TRP A 370 14.31 11.02 -13.39
C TRP A 370 14.49 9.54 -13.70
N SER A 371 15.46 8.88 -13.07
CA SER A 371 15.64 7.43 -13.15
C SER A 371 16.25 6.88 -11.87
N THR A 372 15.91 5.64 -11.54
CA THR A 372 16.52 4.87 -10.45
C THR A 372 18.02 4.65 -10.72
N THR A 373 18.43 4.58 -12.00
CA THR A 373 19.81 4.42 -12.45
C THR A 373 20.69 5.58 -11.96
N ILE A 374 20.17 6.80 -11.98
CA ILE A 374 20.84 7.97 -11.37
C ILE A 374 20.91 7.80 -9.86
N GLN A 375 19.81 7.44 -9.18
CA GLN A 375 19.80 7.26 -7.71
C GLN A 375 20.85 6.22 -7.26
N VAL A 376 20.97 5.10 -7.98
CA VAL A 376 21.98 4.06 -7.74
C VAL A 376 23.40 4.60 -7.97
N TYR A 377 23.65 5.38 -9.02
CA TYR A 377 24.95 6.02 -9.21
C TYR A 377 25.30 6.98 -8.07
N VAL A 378 24.33 7.77 -7.61
CA VAL A 378 24.52 8.68 -6.47
C VAL A 378 24.89 7.87 -5.22
N LYS A 379 24.20 6.76 -4.91
CA LYS A 379 24.57 5.85 -3.81
C LYS A 379 25.94 5.19 -3.97
N ILE A 380 26.42 4.94 -5.19
CA ILE A 380 27.80 4.48 -5.45
C ILE A 380 28.79 5.55 -4.95
N LEU A 381 28.58 6.83 -5.29
CA LEU A 381 29.39 7.95 -4.78
C LEU A 381 29.31 8.07 -3.25
N GLY A 382 28.15 7.86 -2.64
CA GLY A 382 27.98 7.84 -1.16
C GLY A 382 28.77 6.72 -0.49
N SER A 383 28.87 5.57 -1.16
CA SER A 383 29.60 4.39 -0.69
C SER A 383 31.13 4.57 -0.73
N GLY A 384 31.64 5.69 -1.27
CA GLY A 384 33.08 5.94 -1.44
C GLY A 384 33.66 5.40 -2.75
N LEU A 385 32.77 5.00 -3.67
CA LEU A 385 33.12 4.36 -4.93
C LEU A 385 32.86 5.33 -6.10
N ASP A 386 33.48 5.07 -7.25
CA ASP A 386 33.17 5.69 -8.54
C ASP A 386 33.46 4.70 -9.67
N LEU A 387 33.14 5.06 -10.91
CA LEU A 387 33.13 4.12 -12.03
C LEU A 387 34.37 4.21 -12.91
N SER A 388 34.77 3.06 -13.46
CA SER A 388 35.64 3.04 -14.64
C SER A 388 34.88 3.52 -15.90
N PRO A 389 35.57 4.03 -16.95
CA PRO A 389 34.92 4.65 -18.11
C PRO A 389 33.87 3.78 -18.81
N GLY A 390 34.13 2.48 -18.99
CA GLY A 390 33.15 1.55 -19.59
C GLY A 390 31.88 1.38 -18.76
N MET A 391 32.01 1.40 -17.43
CA MET A 391 30.86 1.28 -16.52
C MET A 391 30.07 2.59 -16.40
N ALA A 392 30.75 3.73 -16.43
CA ALA A 392 30.10 5.04 -16.51
C ALA A 392 29.33 5.19 -17.83
N LYS A 393 29.88 4.71 -18.94
CA LYS A 393 29.21 4.64 -20.25
C LYS A 393 27.89 3.87 -20.13
N THR A 394 27.90 2.66 -19.56
CA THR A 394 26.71 1.82 -19.36
C THR A 394 25.60 2.52 -18.55
N LEU A 395 25.92 3.15 -17.41
CA LEU A 395 24.92 3.90 -16.64
C LEU A 395 24.41 5.13 -17.40
N LEU A 396 25.28 5.82 -18.14
CA LEU A 396 24.93 6.99 -18.93
C LEU A 396 23.96 6.65 -20.07
N GLU A 397 24.16 5.52 -20.75
CA GLU A 397 23.27 5.05 -21.82
C GLU A 397 21.89 4.68 -21.29
N ALA A 398 21.81 3.90 -20.21
CA ALA A 398 20.55 3.59 -19.54
C ALA A 398 19.83 4.86 -19.06
N THR A 399 20.58 5.81 -18.47
CA THR A 399 20.05 7.10 -18.04
C THR A 399 19.51 7.92 -19.20
N ARG A 400 20.23 8.02 -20.32
CA ARG A 400 19.78 8.78 -21.51
C ARG A 400 18.50 8.21 -22.12
N LEU A 401 18.35 6.89 -22.14
CA LEU A 401 17.18 6.23 -22.71
C LEU A 401 15.89 6.48 -21.91
N GLU A 402 16.00 6.48 -20.58
CA GLU A 402 14.87 6.79 -19.69
C GLU A 402 14.59 8.29 -19.65
N ALA A 403 15.64 9.10 -19.42
CA ALA A 403 15.49 10.47 -18.98
C ALA A 403 15.26 11.48 -20.12
N GLU A 404 15.49 11.10 -21.39
CA GLU A 404 15.38 11.89 -22.64
C GLU A 404 16.27 13.17 -22.63
N PRO A 405 17.28 13.31 -23.53
CA PRO A 405 18.27 14.40 -23.44
C PRO A 405 17.70 15.83 -23.40
N SER A 406 16.60 16.09 -24.11
CA SER A 406 15.90 17.39 -24.12
C SER A 406 15.27 17.76 -22.78
N LEU A 407 15.02 16.78 -21.91
CA LEU A 407 14.46 16.99 -20.57
C LEU A 407 15.53 17.22 -19.49
N ILE A 408 16.82 16.99 -19.78
CA ILE A 408 17.94 17.17 -18.81
C ILE A 408 17.94 18.56 -18.13
N PRO A 409 17.75 19.69 -18.85
CA PRO A 409 17.68 21.02 -18.23
C PRO A 409 16.48 21.22 -17.29
N ARG A 410 15.47 20.34 -17.34
CA ARG A 410 14.28 20.36 -16.47
C ARG A 410 14.43 19.44 -15.24
N MET A 411 15.50 18.65 -15.13
CA MET A 411 15.75 17.71 -14.02
C MET A 411 16.21 18.41 -12.73
N SER A 412 16.33 17.67 -11.62
CA SER A 412 16.89 18.22 -10.39
C SER A 412 18.38 18.58 -10.58
N GLU A 413 18.91 19.52 -9.79
CA GLU A 413 20.35 19.84 -9.82
C GLU A 413 21.22 18.60 -9.51
N THR A 414 20.75 17.75 -8.59
CA THR A 414 21.35 16.46 -8.25
C THR A 414 21.46 15.55 -9.49
N ASP A 415 20.38 15.38 -10.26
CA ASP A 415 20.37 14.55 -11.47
C ASP A 415 21.33 15.12 -12.54
N GLN A 416 21.29 16.45 -12.76
CA GLN A 416 22.15 17.13 -13.73
C GLN A 416 23.64 16.97 -13.38
N LEU A 417 24.00 17.10 -12.10
CA LEU A 417 25.38 16.90 -11.62
C LEU A 417 25.82 15.43 -11.75
N ALA A 418 24.93 14.49 -11.49
CA ALA A 418 25.19 13.06 -11.67
C ALA A 418 25.46 12.70 -13.13
N ILE A 419 24.61 13.16 -14.06
CA ILE A 419 24.76 12.97 -15.51
C ILE A 419 26.07 13.60 -16.00
N ALA A 420 26.33 14.87 -15.68
CA ALA A 420 27.55 15.56 -16.09
C ALA A 420 28.83 14.87 -15.59
N ARG A 421 28.76 14.23 -14.41
CA ARG A 421 29.86 13.41 -13.89
C ARG A 421 30.03 12.10 -14.67
N LEU A 422 28.96 11.38 -14.98
CA LEU A 422 29.01 10.18 -15.81
C LEU A 422 29.58 10.48 -17.20
N GLU A 423 29.17 11.59 -17.82
CA GLU A 423 29.71 12.06 -19.11
C GLU A 423 31.22 12.37 -19.03
N SER A 424 31.67 13.00 -17.95
CA SER A 424 33.09 13.28 -17.71
C SER A 424 33.94 12.01 -17.51
N ILE A 425 33.36 10.92 -17.02
CA ILE A 425 34.07 9.64 -16.76
C ILE A 425 34.04 8.74 -18.00
N ALA A 426 32.89 8.63 -18.67
CA ALA A 426 32.70 7.83 -19.88
C ALA A 426 33.51 8.38 -21.07
N GLY A 427 33.69 9.70 -21.13
CA GLY A 427 34.35 10.39 -22.23
C GLY A 427 33.36 10.89 -23.29
N TYR A 428 33.65 12.06 -23.85
CA TYR A 428 32.78 12.70 -24.82
C TYR A 428 32.65 11.87 -26.10
N GLY A 429 31.40 11.59 -26.52
CA GLY A 429 31.11 10.81 -27.73
C GLY A 429 31.36 9.30 -27.63
N VAL A 430 31.61 8.74 -26.44
CA VAL A 430 31.88 7.31 -26.24
C VAL A 430 30.61 6.50 -25.94
N ALA A 431 29.64 7.13 -25.28
CA ALA A 431 28.31 6.56 -25.05
C ALA A 431 27.40 6.78 -26.26
N ALA A 432 26.59 5.77 -26.57
CA ALA A 432 25.60 5.78 -27.64
C ALA A 432 24.69 7.01 -27.57
N THR A 433 24.21 7.44 -28.73
CA THR A 433 23.25 8.52 -28.85
C THR A 433 21.86 8.05 -28.42
N TYR A 434 20.98 9.01 -28.11
CA TYR A 434 19.58 8.68 -27.83
C TYR A 434 18.91 8.04 -29.05
N GLU A 435 19.22 8.51 -30.26
CA GLU A 435 18.78 7.92 -31.54
C GLU A 435 19.18 6.45 -31.69
N GLU A 436 20.42 6.08 -31.40
CA GLU A 436 20.92 4.70 -31.48
C GLU A 436 20.16 3.78 -30.50
N LEU A 437 20.05 4.21 -29.23
CA LEU A 437 19.37 3.45 -28.18
C LEU A 437 17.86 3.32 -28.45
N MET A 438 17.22 4.40 -28.91
CA MET A 438 15.81 4.42 -29.31
C MET A 438 15.55 3.51 -30.51
N SER A 439 16.42 3.53 -31.52
CA SER A 439 16.32 2.66 -32.70
C SER A 439 16.34 1.17 -32.32
N ILE A 440 17.14 0.79 -31.32
CA ILE A 440 17.18 -0.58 -30.78
C ILE A 440 15.91 -0.87 -29.98
N MET A 441 15.53 0.03 -29.07
CA MET A 441 14.38 -0.12 -28.18
C MET A 441 13.04 -0.23 -28.94
N LEU A 442 12.93 0.43 -30.10
CA LEU A 442 11.75 0.45 -30.98
C LEU A 442 11.79 -0.60 -32.10
N ASN A 443 12.78 -1.49 -32.13
CA ASN A 443 12.91 -2.53 -33.16
C ASN A 443 11.92 -3.70 -32.94
N THR A 444 10.63 -3.41 -32.88
CA THR A 444 9.55 -4.41 -32.85
C THR A 444 8.35 -3.96 -33.68
N ALA A 445 7.73 -4.92 -34.36
CA ALA A 445 6.46 -4.72 -35.05
C ALA A 445 5.25 -5.16 -34.20
N GLU A 446 5.46 -5.70 -33.00
CA GLU A 446 4.36 -6.17 -32.16
C GLU A 446 3.74 -5.01 -31.35
N ILE A 447 2.57 -4.54 -31.80
CA ILE A 447 1.75 -3.51 -31.13
C ILE A 447 1.52 -3.82 -29.63
N LYS A 448 1.38 -5.10 -29.26
CA LYS A 448 1.24 -5.50 -27.84
C LYS A 448 2.53 -5.34 -27.04
N GLU A 449 3.70 -5.55 -27.65
CA GLU A 449 4.99 -5.31 -27.01
C GLU A 449 5.13 -3.82 -26.72
N LEU A 450 4.90 -2.97 -27.74
CA LEU A 450 4.92 -1.50 -27.61
C LEU A 450 3.97 -0.99 -26.52
N PHE A 451 2.73 -1.50 -26.46
CA PHE A 451 1.77 -1.14 -25.42
C PHE A 451 2.23 -1.58 -24.02
N TYR A 452 2.71 -2.82 -23.87
CA TYR A 452 3.03 -3.34 -22.53
C TYR A 452 4.41 -2.99 -22.00
N LYS A 453 5.31 -2.46 -22.85
CA LYS A 453 6.69 -2.07 -22.51
C LYS A 453 6.72 -1.06 -21.36
N ASP A 454 5.98 0.03 -21.47
CA ASP A 454 5.78 0.97 -20.36
C ASP A 454 4.30 1.16 -19.98
N TYR A 455 3.65 0.04 -19.65
CA TYR A 455 2.32 0.03 -19.04
C TYR A 455 2.42 -0.17 -17.53
N ARG A 456 1.92 0.82 -16.78
CA ARG A 456 1.73 0.77 -15.32
C ARG A 456 0.22 0.71 -14.99
N GLN A 457 -0.14 0.09 -13.87
CA GLN A 457 -1.53 -0.06 -13.42
C GLN A 457 -1.64 0.29 -11.93
N THR A 458 -2.50 1.26 -11.61
CA THR A 458 -2.83 1.71 -10.25
C THR A 458 -4.33 1.51 -9.99
N SER A 459 -5.08 2.55 -9.62
CA SER A 459 -6.55 2.59 -9.70
C SER A 459 -7.06 2.70 -11.15
N TYR A 460 -6.16 2.92 -12.12
CA TYR A 460 -6.42 2.97 -13.56
C TYR A 460 -5.18 2.50 -14.35
N GLY A 461 -5.29 2.35 -15.67
CA GLY A 461 -4.15 2.00 -16.53
C GLY A 461 -3.44 3.23 -17.11
N PHE A 462 -2.12 3.21 -17.23
CA PHE A 462 -1.35 4.21 -17.97
C PHE A 462 -0.32 3.53 -18.86
N SER A 463 -0.32 3.84 -20.15
CA SER A 463 0.64 3.34 -21.14
C SER A 463 1.41 4.50 -21.75
N VAL A 464 2.74 4.51 -21.64
CA VAL A 464 3.60 5.32 -22.52
C VAL A 464 4.05 4.43 -23.67
N ILE A 465 3.88 4.90 -24.90
CA ILE A 465 4.19 4.17 -26.11
C ILE A 465 5.06 5.07 -26.97
N LYS A 466 6.34 4.71 -27.09
CA LYS A 466 7.28 5.37 -27.99
C LYS A 466 7.22 4.64 -29.35
N SER A 467 7.16 5.35 -30.47
CA SER A 467 7.09 4.77 -31.82
C SER A 467 7.66 5.72 -32.89
N ASN A 468 7.79 5.23 -34.13
CA ASN A 468 8.08 6.03 -35.33
C ASN A 468 6.87 6.15 -36.28
N LYS A 469 5.74 5.50 -35.93
CA LYS A 469 4.50 5.47 -36.70
C LYS A 469 3.33 5.35 -35.73
N SER A 470 2.26 6.11 -35.99
CA SER A 470 1.04 6.04 -35.17
C SER A 470 0.30 4.72 -35.37
N ASN A 471 -0.20 4.13 -34.27
CA ASN A 471 -0.99 2.89 -34.26
C ASN A 471 -2.23 3.04 -33.37
N ASP A 472 -3.28 2.27 -33.64
CA ASP A 472 -4.47 2.21 -32.75
C ASP A 472 -4.25 1.21 -31.61
N PHE A 473 -4.21 1.72 -30.39
CA PHE A 473 -4.12 0.96 -29.14
C PHE A 473 -5.43 0.92 -28.35
N GLY A 474 -6.49 1.59 -28.80
CA GLY A 474 -7.76 1.74 -28.09
C GLY A 474 -8.37 0.38 -27.72
N ALA A 475 -8.39 -0.56 -28.66
CA ALA A 475 -8.89 -1.92 -28.41
C ALA A 475 -8.13 -2.69 -27.32
N ILE A 476 -6.82 -2.45 -27.15
CA ILE A 476 -5.99 -3.08 -26.10
C ILE A 476 -6.31 -2.45 -24.74
N ALA A 477 -6.39 -1.12 -24.69
CA ALA A 477 -6.76 -0.36 -23.50
C ALA A 477 -8.19 -0.70 -23.02
N GLU A 478 -9.16 -0.79 -23.92
CA GLU A 478 -10.51 -1.25 -23.59
C GLU A 478 -10.54 -2.68 -23.05
N ALA A 479 -9.80 -3.60 -23.69
CA ALA A 479 -9.71 -4.98 -23.22
C ALA A 479 -9.14 -5.03 -21.80
N LYS A 480 -8.15 -4.19 -21.48
CA LYS A 480 -7.62 -4.03 -20.12
C LYS A 480 -8.63 -3.45 -19.14
N ASN A 481 -9.35 -2.40 -19.52
CA ASN A 481 -10.43 -1.83 -18.71
C ASN A 481 -11.49 -2.90 -18.36
N ARG A 482 -11.88 -3.74 -19.31
CA ARG A 482 -12.81 -4.86 -19.09
C ARG A 482 -12.21 -5.96 -18.21
N THR A 483 -10.99 -6.41 -18.47
CA THR A 483 -10.37 -7.54 -17.74
C THR A 483 -10.03 -7.21 -16.29
N TYR A 484 -9.64 -5.97 -15.98
CA TYR A 484 -9.22 -5.55 -14.64
C TYR A 484 -10.20 -4.59 -13.96
N HIS A 485 -11.39 -4.40 -14.55
CA HIS A 485 -12.45 -3.51 -14.08
C HIS A 485 -11.96 -2.09 -13.75
N LEU A 486 -11.12 -1.53 -14.63
CA LEU A 486 -10.55 -0.18 -14.47
C LEU A 486 -11.52 0.86 -15.05
N PRO A 487 -11.66 2.05 -14.44
CA PRO A 487 -12.51 3.14 -14.96
C PRO A 487 -11.92 3.81 -16.21
N LEU A 488 -10.60 3.74 -16.38
CA LEU A 488 -9.81 4.44 -17.39
C LEU A 488 -8.55 3.62 -17.72
N THR A 489 -8.13 3.67 -18.98
CA THR A 489 -6.73 3.48 -19.37
C THR A 489 -6.31 4.66 -20.23
N VAL A 490 -5.22 5.33 -19.83
CA VAL A 490 -4.61 6.41 -20.61
C VAL A 490 -3.60 5.80 -21.56
N VAL A 491 -3.72 6.12 -22.85
CA VAL A 491 -2.77 5.76 -23.89
C VAL A 491 -2.04 7.01 -24.32
N LYS A 492 -0.76 7.11 -24.02
CA LYS A 492 0.13 8.17 -24.49
C LYS A 492 1.03 7.61 -25.59
N GLU A 493 0.69 7.85 -26.85
CA GLU A 493 1.57 7.56 -27.98
C GLU A 493 2.48 8.76 -28.27
N VAL A 494 3.78 8.52 -28.47
CA VAL A 494 4.81 9.50 -28.80
C VAL A 494 5.50 9.02 -30.08
N VAL A 495 5.22 9.71 -31.19
CA VAL A 495 5.81 9.49 -32.49
C VAL A 495 6.97 10.46 -32.68
N TYR A 496 8.19 9.94 -32.64
CA TYR A 496 9.41 10.71 -32.84
C TYR A 496 9.68 10.98 -34.32
N ALA A 497 10.49 12.00 -34.60
CA ALA A 497 11.14 12.18 -35.90
C ALA A 497 12.08 10.99 -36.22
N GLU A 498 12.44 10.80 -37.49
CA GLU A 498 13.29 9.67 -37.92
C GLU A 498 14.68 9.67 -37.24
N ASP A 499 15.19 10.84 -36.85
CA ASP A 499 16.45 11.07 -36.15
C ASP A 499 16.30 11.24 -34.63
N PHE A 500 15.08 11.07 -34.09
CA PHE A 500 14.73 11.30 -32.68
C PHE A 500 15.08 12.70 -32.14
N SER A 501 15.31 13.70 -32.99
CA SER A 501 15.65 15.09 -32.60
C SER A 501 14.50 15.83 -31.91
N GLY A 502 13.27 15.34 -32.07
CA GLY A 502 12.05 15.85 -31.43
C GLY A 502 10.85 14.93 -31.65
N VAL A 503 9.69 15.38 -31.22
CA VAL A 503 8.43 14.63 -31.28
C VAL A 503 7.51 15.27 -32.33
N CYS A 504 7.29 14.57 -33.44
CA CYS A 504 6.38 15.00 -34.51
C CYS A 504 4.92 14.99 -34.05
N LEU A 505 4.56 13.99 -33.23
CA LEU A 505 3.19 13.81 -32.72
C LEU A 505 3.23 13.17 -31.34
N GLU A 506 2.57 13.76 -30.36
CA GLU A 506 2.18 13.06 -29.14
C GLU A 506 0.65 13.05 -29.04
N ASN A 507 0.06 11.86 -28.89
CA ASN A 507 -1.38 11.67 -28.74
C ASN A 507 -1.68 11.01 -27.39
N ILE A 508 -2.42 11.72 -26.53
CA ILE A 508 -2.90 11.24 -25.24
C ILE A 508 -4.40 10.94 -25.37
N SER A 509 -4.74 9.66 -25.56
CA SER A 509 -6.12 9.18 -25.63
C SER A 509 -6.63 8.67 -24.28
N LEU A 510 -7.79 9.17 -23.86
CA LEU A 510 -8.47 8.82 -22.62
C LEU A 510 -9.46 7.68 -22.87
N VAL A 511 -9.02 6.42 -22.76
CA VAL A 511 -9.89 5.26 -23.01
C VAL A 511 -10.72 4.97 -21.76
N ILE A 512 -11.91 5.58 -21.68
CA ILE A 512 -12.88 5.45 -20.59
C ILE A 512 -13.59 4.09 -20.65
N ASN A 513 -13.88 3.49 -19.50
CA ASN A 513 -14.68 2.28 -19.41
C ASN A 513 -16.18 2.62 -19.26
N PRO A 514 -17.06 2.27 -20.22
CA PRO A 514 -18.48 2.60 -20.18
C PRO A 514 -19.29 1.86 -19.09
N VAL A 515 -18.66 0.93 -18.35
CA VAL A 515 -19.25 0.28 -17.15
C VAL A 515 -19.21 1.21 -15.92
N PHE A 516 -18.50 2.33 -16.02
CA PHE A 516 -18.45 3.38 -15.00
C PHE A 516 -19.32 4.58 -15.42
N HIS A 517 -19.77 5.36 -14.44
CA HIS A 517 -20.52 6.59 -14.69
C HIS A 517 -19.59 7.70 -15.18
N ASP A 518 -20.11 8.67 -15.93
CA ASP A 518 -19.30 9.78 -16.47
C ASP A 518 -19.63 11.14 -15.80
N LYS A 519 -20.04 11.13 -14.52
CA LYS A 519 -20.48 12.34 -13.79
C LYS A 519 -19.37 13.39 -13.64
N GLY A 520 -19.19 14.21 -14.68
CA GLY A 520 -18.07 15.14 -14.89
C GLY A 520 -16.70 14.49 -15.17
N PHE A 521 -16.59 13.16 -15.27
CA PHE A 521 -15.30 12.46 -15.18
C PHE A 521 -14.40 12.69 -16.40
N LYS A 522 -14.89 12.37 -17.60
CA LYS A 522 -14.23 12.62 -18.90
C LYS A 522 -13.84 14.10 -19.05
N ASN A 523 -14.78 15.01 -18.80
CA ASN A 523 -14.55 16.45 -18.92
C ASN A 523 -13.46 16.95 -17.96
N ALA A 524 -13.41 16.42 -16.73
CA ALA A 524 -12.37 16.76 -15.75
C ALA A 524 -10.98 16.25 -16.15
N LEU A 525 -10.89 14.99 -16.63
CA LEU A 525 -9.66 14.41 -17.17
C LEU A 525 -9.14 15.24 -18.35
N GLN A 526 -9.99 15.47 -19.36
CA GLN A 526 -9.67 16.22 -20.56
C GLN A 526 -9.20 17.64 -20.23
N LYS A 527 -9.89 18.35 -19.32
CA LYS A 527 -9.49 19.68 -18.82
C LYS A 527 -8.10 19.66 -18.20
N ILE A 528 -7.83 18.71 -17.31
CA ILE A 528 -6.57 18.65 -16.56
C ILE A 528 -5.39 18.25 -17.44
N VAL A 529 -5.54 17.23 -18.30
CA VAL A 529 -4.50 16.86 -19.26
C VAL A 529 -4.23 18.02 -20.23
N THR A 530 -5.27 18.68 -20.73
CA THR A 530 -5.14 19.86 -21.59
C THR A 530 -4.35 20.98 -20.90
N VAL A 531 -4.71 21.35 -19.66
CA VAL A 531 -4.01 22.43 -18.93
C VAL A 531 -2.56 22.06 -18.59
N ALA A 532 -2.29 20.80 -18.19
CA ALA A 532 -0.94 20.34 -17.93
C ALA A 532 -0.05 20.39 -19.19
N CYS A 533 -0.56 19.93 -20.33
CA CYS A 533 0.15 19.99 -21.61
C CYS A 533 0.34 21.44 -22.09
N GLN A 534 -0.69 22.29 -21.96
CA GLN A 534 -0.60 23.73 -22.30
C GLN A 534 0.44 24.47 -21.45
N HIS A 535 0.55 24.14 -20.16
CA HIS A 535 1.54 24.73 -19.27
C HIS A 535 2.97 24.25 -19.59
N PHE A 536 3.13 23.00 -20.03
CA PHE A 536 4.45 22.40 -20.27
C PHE A 536 5.03 22.69 -21.68
N HIS A 537 4.17 22.77 -22.71
CA HIS A 537 4.55 22.92 -24.13
C HIS A 537 4.12 24.25 -24.78
N GLY A 538 3.22 25.01 -24.16
CA GLY A 538 2.53 26.11 -24.83
C GLY A 538 1.16 25.70 -25.39
N LYS A 539 0.36 26.68 -25.81
CA LYS A 539 -1.04 26.47 -26.26
C LYS A 539 -1.13 26.17 -27.76
N GLU A 540 -0.17 26.69 -28.52
CA GLU A 540 -0.04 26.66 -29.96
C GLU A 540 0.21 25.27 -30.53
N CYS A 541 0.90 24.40 -29.79
CA CYS A 541 1.20 23.02 -30.20
C CYS A 541 0.05 22.03 -29.96
N LEU A 542 -1.02 22.44 -29.26
CA LEU A 542 -2.03 21.54 -28.69
C LEU A 542 -3.39 21.62 -29.40
N PHE A 543 -3.92 20.45 -29.74
CA PHE A 543 -5.21 20.22 -30.36
C PHE A 543 -6.01 19.22 -29.49
N VAL A 544 -7.33 19.41 -29.39
CA VAL A 544 -8.19 18.52 -28.60
C VAL A 544 -9.35 18.04 -29.47
N GLU A 545 -9.48 16.73 -29.62
CA GLU A 545 -10.51 16.10 -30.44
C GLU A 545 -11.12 14.90 -29.71
N GLY A 546 -12.39 15.01 -29.31
CA GLY A 546 -13.08 13.96 -28.56
C GLY A 546 -12.39 13.64 -27.24
N ASP A 547 -11.93 12.39 -27.10
CA ASP A 547 -11.19 11.86 -25.94
C ASP A 547 -9.66 11.95 -26.08
N SER A 548 -9.16 12.56 -27.16
CA SER A 548 -7.73 12.67 -27.47
C SER A 548 -7.22 14.10 -27.32
N ILE A 549 -6.04 14.23 -26.71
CA ILE A 549 -5.25 15.46 -26.67
C ILE A 549 -4.01 15.21 -27.54
N THR A 550 -3.88 15.97 -28.62
CA THR A 550 -2.82 15.82 -29.61
C THR A 550 -1.89 17.02 -29.57
N LEU A 551 -0.60 16.76 -29.40
CA LEU A 551 0.49 17.73 -29.51
C LEU A 551 1.26 17.47 -30.81
N LYS A 552 1.75 18.53 -31.46
CA LYS A 552 2.55 18.44 -32.69
C LYS A 552 3.79 19.31 -32.62
N ASP A 553 4.85 18.84 -33.28
CA ASP A 553 6.11 19.57 -33.50
C ASP A 553 6.71 20.11 -32.19
N ILE A 554 6.77 19.27 -31.16
CA ILE A 554 7.26 19.61 -29.82
C ILE A 554 8.70 19.08 -29.60
N GLU A 555 9.49 19.80 -28.79
CA GLU A 555 10.89 19.47 -28.49
C GLU A 555 11.07 18.16 -27.71
N SER A 556 10.09 17.82 -26.86
CA SER A 556 10.16 16.69 -25.93
C SER A 556 8.77 16.15 -25.63
N GLN A 557 8.68 14.93 -25.11
CA GLN A 557 7.40 14.34 -24.72
C GLN A 557 6.86 14.92 -23.38
N THR A 558 5.54 14.90 -23.15
CA THR A 558 4.95 15.30 -21.85
C THR A 558 5.31 14.28 -20.75
N PRO A 559 5.97 14.64 -19.65
CA PRO A 559 6.44 13.65 -18.67
C PRO A 559 5.29 12.87 -18.00
N ARG A 560 5.41 11.55 -17.89
CA ARG A 560 4.47 10.72 -17.12
C ARG A 560 4.35 11.18 -15.66
N LEU A 561 5.47 11.62 -15.07
CA LEU A 561 5.56 12.18 -13.73
C LEU A 561 4.70 13.46 -13.54
N LEU A 562 4.38 14.19 -14.62
CA LEU A 562 3.44 15.32 -14.60
C LEU A 562 1.99 14.85 -14.69
N LEU A 563 1.67 13.94 -15.63
CA LEU A 563 0.27 13.57 -15.92
C LEU A 563 -0.32 12.60 -14.90
N MET A 564 0.43 11.56 -14.52
CA MET A 564 -0.09 10.45 -13.71
C MET A 564 -0.68 10.89 -12.34
N PRO A 565 -0.04 11.77 -11.56
CA PRO A 565 -0.55 12.16 -10.23
C PRO A 565 -1.84 12.99 -10.30
N LEU A 566 -1.93 13.85 -11.33
CA LEU A 566 -3.09 14.71 -11.58
C LEU A 566 -4.30 13.85 -11.94
N ILE A 567 -4.10 12.87 -12.82
CA ILE A 567 -5.14 11.92 -13.24
C ILE A 567 -5.55 11.01 -12.09
N GLU A 568 -4.60 10.47 -11.32
CA GLU A 568 -4.88 9.62 -10.15
C GLU A 568 -5.78 10.33 -9.13
N THR A 569 -5.58 11.63 -8.90
CA THR A 569 -6.42 12.43 -8.00
C THR A 569 -7.88 12.48 -8.48
N ILE A 570 -8.12 12.65 -9.79
CA ILE A 570 -9.46 12.63 -10.39
C ILE A 570 -10.06 11.23 -10.31
N VAL A 571 -9.29 10.19 -10.66
CA VAL A 571 -9.72 8.78 -10.63
C VAL A 571 -10.14 8.38 -9.22
N ASN A 572 -9.40 8.79 -8.19
CA ASN A 572 -9.69 8.44 -6.80
C ASN A 572 -11.01 9.09 -6.31
N GLU A 573 -11.29 10.37 -6.62
CA GLU A 573 -12.60 10.96 -6.32
C GLU A 573 -13.70 10.40 -7.25
N HIS A 574 -13.40 10.04 -8.49
CA HIS A 574 -14.35 9.36 -9.39
C HIS A 574 -14.85 8.04 -8.76
N MET A 575 -13.89 7.18 -8.37
CA MET A 575 -14.11 5.87 -7.73
C MET A 575 -14.76 5.96 -6.35
N ARG A 576 -14.80 7.13 -5.71
CA ARG A 576 -15.51 7.33 -4.44
C ARG A 576 -17.02 7.04 -4.52
N PHE A 577 -17.60 6.98 -5.72
CA PHE A 577 -18.99 6.60 -5.93
C PHE A 577 -19.10 5.49 -6.96
N ARG A 578 -19.91 4.47 -6.68
CA ARG A 578 -20.22 3.39 -7.63
C ARG A 578 -21.71 3.41 -7.93
N TYR A 579 -22.09 3.37 -9.20
CA TYR A 579 -23.47 3.15 -9.60
C TYR A 579 -23.75 1.64 -9.52
N ALA A 580 -24.80 1.26 -8.81
CA ALA A 580 -25.27 -0.11 -8.69
C ALA A 580 -26.59 -0.27 -9.46
N ALA A 581 -26.55 -1.03 -10.55
CA ALA A 581 -27.69 -1.24 -11.44
C ALA A 581 -28.81 -2.05 -10.77
N SER A 582 -28.46 -3.00 -9.90
CA SER A 582 -29.41 -3.86 -9.16
C SER A 582 -30.39 -3.09 -8.27
N ILE A 583 -30.03 -1.87 -7.86
CA ILE A 583 -30.88 -0.97 -7.09
C ILE A 583 -31.15 0.38 -7.79
N ASN A 584 -30.55 0.61 -8.97
CA ASN A 584 -30.61 1.86 -9.75
C ASN A 584 -30.21 3.09 -8.92
N ARG A 585 -29.08 3.05 -8.21
CA ARG A 585 -28.60 4.14 -7.33
C ARG A 585 -27.09 4.27 -7.33
N TYR A 586 -26.59 5.44 -6.94
CA TYR A 586 -25.19 5.66 -6.62
C TYR A 586 -24.93 5.37 -5.13
N ILE A 587 -23.82 4.72 -4.85
CA ILE A 587 -23.40 4.30 -3.52
C ILE A 587 -22.03 4.91 -3.25
N SER A 588 -21.86 5.60 -2.11
CA SER A 588 -20.51 6.02 -1.73
C SER A 588 -19.66 4.81 -1.36
N LEU A 589 -18.43 4.76 -1.87
CA LEU A 589 -17.39 3.84 -1.42
C LEU A 589 -16.64 4.36 -0.17
N GLY A 590 -16.95 5.57 0.28
CA GLY A 590 -16.55 6.09 1.59
C GLY A 590 -17.59 5.82 2.69
N PHE A 591 -17.25 6.25 3.91
CA PHE A 591 -18.16 6.32 5.05
C PHE A 591 -18.33 7.77 5.51
N TYR A 592 -19.48 8.12 6.07
CA TYR A 592 -19.70 9.42 6.68
C TYR A 592 -19.17 9.41 8.11
N SER A 593 -17.96 9.91 8.34
CA SER A 593 -17.33 9.83 9.67
C SER A 593 -17.84 10.87 10.69
N GLY A 594 -18.62 11.87 10.26
CA GLY A 594 -19.08 13.00 11.09
C GLY A 594 -17.99 13.90 11.67
N SER A 595 -16.71 13.54 11.48
CA SER A 595 -15.53 14.12 12.10
C SER A 595 -14.67 14.97 11.15
N GLN A 596 -15.01 14.99 9.86
CA GLN A 596 -14.45 15.96 8.92
C GLN A 596 -15.44 17.11 8.76
N GLU A 597 -14.95 18.34 8.94
CA GLU A 597 -15.69 19.61 8.77
C GLU A 597 -16.19 19.85 7.33
N HIS A 598 -16.00 18.87 6.43
CA HIS A 598 -16.24 18.97 4.99
C HIS A 598 -17.24 17.93 4.48
N TYR A 599 -17.95 17.20 5.34
CA TYR A 599 -19.04 16.33 4.89
C TYR A 599 -20.40 16.87 5.31
N GLY A 600 -21.13 17.46 4.35
CA GLY A 600 -22.53 17.84 4.53
C GLY A 600 -23.46 16.61 4.54
N SER A 601 -24.53 16.70 5.32
CA SER A 601 -25.66 15.78 5.27
C SER A 601 -26.43 15.95 3.94
N PRO A 602 -26.91 14.87 3.30
CA PRO A 602 -27.85 15.01 2.20
C PRO A 602 -29.23 15.41 2.74
N GLY A 603 -30.03 16.15 1.96
CA GLY A 603 -31.45 16.38 2.30
C GLY A 603 -32.27 15.08 2.20
N ASP A 604 -33.35 14.97 2.99
CA ASP A 604 -34.16 13.75 3.12
C ASP A 604 -34.64 13.17 1.76
N GLU A 605 -34.93 14.03 0.78
CA GLU A 605 -35.38 13.60 -0.55
C GLU A 605 -34.30 12.86 -1.37
N ALA A 606 -33.01 13.05 -1.05
CA ALA A 606 -31.87 12.46 -1.76
C ALA A 606 -31.40 11.13 -1.14
N ILE A 607 -31.71 10.87 0.13
CA ILE A 607 -31.25 9.69 0.88
C ILE A 607 -32.17 8.49 0.59
N VAL A 608 -31.60 7.44 0.01
CA VAL A 608 -32.31 6.15 -0.09
C VAL A 608 -32.04 5.32 1.15
N LYS A 609 -33.07 5.25 1.97
CA LYS A 609 -33.27 4.24 3.02
C LYS A 609 -33.11 2.83 2.45
N SER A 610 -32.05 2.12 2.87
CA SER A 610 -31.67 0.81 2.33
C SER A 610 -31.56 -0.25 3.44
N GLY A 611 -32.43 -1.27 3.35
CA GLY A 611 -32.42 -2.44 4.23
C GLY A 611 -31.42 -3.51 3.79
N LEU A 612 -31.42 -4.64 4.51
CA LEU A 612 -30.55 -5.80 4.23
C LEU A 612 -30.61 -6.26 2.76
N SER A 613 -31.80 -6.50 2.22
CA SER A 613 -31.98 -7.02 0.84
C SER A 613 -31.47 -6.08 -0.27
N PHE A 614 -31.30 -4.78 0.00
CA PHE A 614 -30.62 -3.86 -0.93
C PHE A 614 -29.11 -4.07 -0.92
N PHE A 615 -28.52 -4.36 0.24
CA PHE A 615 -27.08 -4.58 0.38
C PHE A 615 -26.65 -5.88 -0.31
N ASP A 616 -27.40 -6.97 -0.16
CA ASP A 616 -27.05 -8.26 -0.77
C ASP A 616 -27.08 -8.20 -2.31
N LYS A 617 -28.06 -7.49 -2.89
CA LYS A 617 -28.14 -7.24 -4.34
C LYS A 617 -26.91 -6.49 -4.86
N VAL A 618 -26.53 -5.42 -4.16
CA VAL A 618 -25.31 -4.65 -4.48
C VAL A 618 -24.06 -5.51 -4.31
N TYR A 619 -23.96 -6.30 -3.24
CA TYR A 619 -22.80 -7.14 -2.98
C TYR A 619 -22.62 -8.19 -4.09
N ARG A 620 -23.69 -8.93 -4.44
CA ARG A 620 -23.71 -9.91 -5.54
C ARG A 620 -23.38 -9.26 -6.89
N GLU A 621 -23.84 -8.04 -7.14
CA GLU A 621 -23.50 -7.27 -8.35
C GLU A 621 -21.98 -6.98 -8.42
N MET A 622 -21.38 -6.49 -7.33
CA MET A 622 -19.93 -6.20 -7.30
C MET A 622 -19.08 -7.48 -7.33
N GLU A 623 -19.55 -8.58 -6.73
CA GLU A 623 -18.92 -9.90 -6.76
C GLU A 623 -18.93 -10.48 -8.18
N THR A 624 -20.10 -10.47 -8.84
CA THR A 624 -20.25 -10.90 -10.24
C THR A 624 -19.44 -10.05 -11.21
N GLY A 625 -19.35 -8.73 -10.95
CA GLY A 625 -18.52 -7.79 -11.71
C GLY A 625 -17.02 -7.83 -11.40
N CYS A 626 -16.58 -8.68 -10.47
CA CYS A 626 -15.19 -8.73 -9.98
C CYS A 626 -14.65 -7.37 -9.48
N ASP A 627 -15.51 -6.48 -9.00
CA ASP A 627 -15.17 -5.12 -8.53
C ASP A 627 -14.52 -5.18 -7.14
N SER A 628 -13.26 -5.62 -7.11
CA SER A 628 -12.50 -5.79 -5.86
C SER A 628 -12.36 -4.51 -5.04
N SER A 629 -12.46 -3.33 -5.66
CA SER A 629 -12.43 -2.03 -4.98
C SER A 629 -13.74 -1.76 -4.26
N ALA A 630 -14.87 -1.91 -4.96
CA ALA A 630 -16.20 -1.81 -4.34
C ALA A 630 -16.41 -2.88 -3.27
N LEU A 631 -15.97 -4.12 -3.49
CA LEU A 631 -16.03 -5.19 -2.50
C LEU A 631 -15.22 -4.85 -1.24
N LYS A 632 -13.94 -4.48 -1.36
CA LYS A 632 -13.12 -4.05 -0.20
C LYS A 632 -13.76 -2.88 0.55
N SER A 633 -14.35 -1.92 -0.17
CA SER A 633 -15.08 -0.81 0.42
C SER A 633 -16.35 -1.27 1.16
N LEU A 634 -17.15 -2.16 0.58
CA LEU A 634 -18.34 -2.73 1.22
C LEU A 634 -17.95 -3.63 2.41
N GLN A 635 -16.76 -4.22 2.37
CA GLN A 635 -16.20 -5.11 3.39
C GLN A 635 -15.47 -4.38 4.53
N HIS A 636 -15.18 -3.07 4.38
CA HIS A 636 -14.29 -2.27 5.23
C HIS A 636 -14.35 -2.59 6.74
N ASP A 637 -13.18 -2.69 7.34
CA ASP A 637 -12.92 -3.24 8.68
C ASP A 637 -13.17 -2.28 9.86
N ARG A 638 -12.83 -1.00 9.71
CA ARG A 638 -12.92 0.03 10.79
C ARG A 638 -14.33 0.54 11.12
N TYR A 639 -15.33 0.28 10.27
CA TYR A 639 -16.63 0.94 10.32
C TYR A 639 -17.79 -0.06 10.33
N VAL A 640 -18.88 0.29 11.02
CA VAL A 640 -20.13 -0.47 10.98
C VAL A 640 -21.23 0.37 10.36
N LYS A 641 -21.79 -0.16 9.29
CA LYS A 641 -22.88 0.44 8.53
C LYS A 641 -24.20 0.09 9.23
N LEU A 642 -24.86 1.09 9.79
CA LEU A 642 -26.29 1.01 10.13
C LEU A 642 -27.08 0.66 8.86
N LEU A 643 -27.96 -0.33 8.95
CA LEU A 643 -28.92 -0.68 7.91
C LEU A 643 -30.30 -0.19 8.34
N ASP A 644 -31.13 0.19 7.37
CA ASP A 644 -32.47 0.69 7.65
C ASP A 644 -33.46 -0.49 7.79
N THR A 645 -33.14 -1.40 8.71
CA THR A 645 -33.92 -2.58 9.03
C THR A 645 -34.05 -2.69 10.54
N PHE A 646 -35.28 -2.52 11.01
CA PHE A 646 -35.68 -2.57 12.40
C PHE A 646 -36.38 -3.90 12.68
N ILE A 647 -36.07 -4.52 13.81
CA ILE A 647 -36.60 -5.81 14.24
C ILE A 647 -37.28 -5.59 15.59
N SER A 648 -38.57 -5.91 15.69
CA SER A 648 -39.31 -5.90 16.95
C SER A 648 -39.93 -7.25 17.28
N GLY A 649 -40.07 -7.54 18.58
CA GLY A 649 -40.69 -8.77 19.07
C GLY A 649 -40.03 -10.06 18.55
N SER A 650 -38.71 -10.02 18.32
CA SER A 650 -37.84 -11.04 17.73
C SER A 650 -38.18 -11.59 16.33
N ASN A 651 -39.30 -11.19 15.70
CA ASN A 651 -39.73 -11.72 14.39
C ASN A 651 -40.46 -10.73 13.48
N LEU A 652 -40.68 -9.49 13.90
CA LEU A 652 -41.33 -8.47 13.08
C LEU A 652 -40.27 -7.55 12.47
N VAL A 653 -40.06 -7.67 11.16
CA VAL A 653 -39.02 -6.94 10.41
C VAL A 653 -39.65 -5.77 9.65
N THR A 654 -39.08 -4.58 9.80
CA THR A 654 -39.50 -3.36 9.12
C THR A 654 -38.32 -2.78 8.34
N HIS A 655 -38.46 -2.63 7.02
CA HIS A 655 -37.44 -2.02 6.16
C HIS A 655 -37.87 -0.61 5.77
N GLY A 656 -37.25 0.41 6.36
CA GLY A 656 -37.55 1.82 6.10
C GLY A 656 -39.02 2.22 6.27
N THR A 657 -39.68 2.57 5.17
CA THR A 657 -41.08 2.99 5.15
C THR A 657 -42.05 1.86 4.79
N ASN A 658 -41.57 0.62 4.62
CA ASN A 658 -42.41 -0.52 4.32
C ASN A 658 -43.24 -0.93 5.55
N ALA A 659 -44.39 -1.58 5.31
CA ALA A 659 -45.18 -2.17 6.38
C ALA A 659 -44.37 -3.27 7.11
N PRO A 660 -44.51 -3.43 8.44
CA PRO A 660 -43.84 -4.50 9.17
C PRO A 660 -44.27 -5.89 8.69
N GLN A 661 -43.31 -6.77 8.43
CA GLN A 661 -43.52 -8.15 7.97
C GLN A 661 -43.07 -9.13 9.06
N LYS A 662 -43.85 -10.19 9.29
CA LYS A 662 -43.44 -11.28 10.17
C LYS A 662 -42.52 -12.24 9.40
N VAL A 663 -41.33 -12.50 9.94
CA VAL A 663 -40.28 -13.35 9.34
C VAL A 663 -39.78 -14.35 10.39
N ASP A 664 -39.49 -15.58 9.99
CA ASP A 664 -38.86 -16.55 10.88
C ASP A 664 -37.35 -16.28 10.97
N ILE A 665 -36.93 -15.55 12.01
CA ILE A 665 -35.51 -15.26 12.25
C ILE A 665 -34.91 -16.47 12.98
N GLN A 666 -34.18 -17.32 12.25
CA GLN A 666 -33.48 -18.46 12.83
C GLN A 666 -32.58 -17.99 13.99
N ALA A 667 -32.85 -18.52 15.19
CA ALA A 667 -32.13 -18.18 16.40
C ALA A 667 -30.66 -18.61 16.28
N ALA A 668 -29.75 -17.64 16.29
CA ALA A 668 -28.35 -17.85 15.97
C ALA A 668 -27.43 -17.27 17.04
N ARG A 669 -26.53 -18.15 17.47
CA ARG A 669 -25.62 -17.99 18.60
C ARG A 669 -24.25 -18.49 18.11
N PRO A 670 -23.31 -17.55 17.94
CA PRO A 670 -23.02 -16.97 16.63
C PRO A 670 -22.85 -18.00 15.50
N ALA A 671 -23.55 -17.79 14.38
CA ALA A 671 -23.50 -18.67 13.21
C ALA A 671 -22.69 -18.09 12.05
N LEU A 672 -22.45 -18.90 11.02
CA LEU A 672 -21.88 -18.49 9.74
C LEU A 672 -22.94 -18.54 8.63
N ILE A 673 -22.87 -17.65 7.62
CA ILE A 673 -23.85 -17.53 6.52
C ILE A 673 -23.15 -17.23 5.18
N ARG A 674 -23.80 -17.50 4.04
CA ARG A 674 -23.38 -16.94 2.74
C ARG A 674 -24.31 -15.81 2.31
N ALA A 675 -23.76 -14.74 1.75
CA ALA A 675 -24.56 -13.67 1.13
C ALA A 675 -25.41 -14.16 -0.07
N SER A 676 -24.98 -15.23 -0.74
CA SER A 676 -25.73 -15.92 -1.79
C SER A 676 -26.96 -16.69 -1.27
N GLU A 677 -27.04 -16.97 0.03
CA GLU A 677 -28.13 -17.70 0.69
C GLU A 677 -29.10 -16.78 1.44
N ALA A 678 -28.91 -15.46 1.36
CA ALA A 678 -29.85 -14.47 1.87
C ALA A 678 -31.13 -14.44 1.02
N ASP A 679 -32.29 -14.43 1.69
CA ASP A 679 -33.61 -14.26 1.09
C ASP A 679 -33.73 -12.87 0.42
N GLU A 680 -34.20 -12.80 -0.82
CA GLU A 680 -34.14 -11.57 -1.62
C GLU A 680 -35.16 -10.49 -1.21
N VAL A 681 -36.13 -10.84 -0.37
CA VAL A 681 -37.14 -9.93 0.18
C VAL A 681 -36.62 -9.28 1.46
N THR A 682 -36.21 -10.10 2.42
CA THR A 682 -35.85 -9.71 3.79
C THR A 682 -34.35 -9.43 3.98
N GLY A 683 -33.49 -10.03 3.15
CA GLY A 683 -32.03 -10.02 3.30
C GLY A 683 -31.54 -10.78 4.54
N LEU A 684 -32.35 -11.69 5.07
CA LEU A 684 -31.98 -12.59 6.17
C LEU A 684 -31.50 -13.94 5.62
N PRO A 685 -30.56 -14.62 6.31
CA PRO A 685 -30.02 -15.89 5.85
C PRO A 685 -31.08 -17.00 5.90
N SER A 686 -31.20 -17.77 4.82
CA SER A 686 -32.03 -18.99 4.79
C SER A 686 -31.35 -20.20 5.47
N THR A 687 -30.01 -20.20 5.49
CA THR A 687 -29.18 -21.29 6.02
C THR A 687 -28.15 -20.75 7.00
N LEU A 688 -27.97 -21.45 8.12
CA LEU A 688 -26.90 -21.21 9.10
C LEU A 688 -25.88 -22.35 9.05
N HIS A 689 -24.61 -22.02 8.95
CA HIS A 689 -23.48 -22.94 8.91
C HIS A 689 -22.78 -23.03 10.26
N SER A 690 -22.21 -24.20 10.57
CA SER A 690 -21.50 -24.44 11.84
C SER A 690 -20.29 -23.52 12.02
N PRO A 691 -20.03 -23.01 13.24
CA PRO A 691 -18.77 -22.38 13.65
C PRO A 691 -17.49 -23.12 13.25
N ASP A 692 -17.53 -24.44 13.06
CA ASP A 692 -16.37 -25.24 12.60
C ASP A 692 -15.79 -24.77 11.26
N ASN A 693 -16.55 -23.98 10.49
CA ASN A 693 -16.13 -23.37 9.22
C ASN A 693 -15.46 -21.99 9.41
N TYR A 694 -15.11 -21.57 10.62
CA TYR A 694 -14.35 -20.34 10.86
C TYR A 694 -13.02 -20.33 10.08
N GLY A 695 -12.67 -19.18 9.50
CA GLY A 695 -11.56 -19.05 8.55
C GLY A 695 -11.94 -19.29 7.08
N ASN A 696 -13.16 -19.72 6.77
CA ASN A 696 -13.66 -19.72 5.40
C ASN A 696 -14.10 -18.31 4.98
N ASN A 697 -13.29 -17.64 4.16
CA ASN A 697 -13.53 -16.26 3.71
C ASN A 697 -14.81 -16.08 2.86
N SER A 698 -15.45 -17.16 2.40
CA SER A 698 -16.75 -17.11 1.71
C SER A 698 -17.96 -17.11 2.65
N LEU A 699 -17.74 -17.17 3.97
CA LEU A 699 -18.76 -17.11 5.00
C LEU A 699 -18.67 -15.80 5.79
N TRP A 700 -19.82 -15.25 6.16
CA TRP A 700 -19.98 -14.08 7.03
C TRP A 700 -20.48 -14.55 8.40
N ARG A 701 -20.16 -13.83 9.48
CA ARG A 701 -20.72 -14.12 10.82
C ARG A 701 -22.09 -13.48 10.99
N TYR A 702 -23.00 -14.21 11.61
CA TYR A 702 -24.39 -13.82 11.82
C TYR A 702 -24.78 -13.94 13.29
N TRP A 703 -25.56 -12.97 13.76
CA TRP A 703 -26.20 -12.96 15.06
C TRP A 703 -27.68 -12.65 14.92
N SER A 704 -28.55 -13.46 15.52
CA SER A 704 -29.98 -13.12 15.63
C SER A 704 -30.21 -12.03 16.68
N SER A 705 -31.35 -11.36 16.60
CA SER A 705 -31.80 -10.38 17.60
C SER A 705 -31.89 -10.98 19.01
N ASP A 706 -31.63 -10.17 20.03
CA ASP A 706 -31.66 -10.55 21.44
C ASP A 706 -32.40 -9.55 22.36
N ALA A 707 -32.98 -8.49 21.80
CA ALA A 707 -33.80 -7.52 22.52
C ALA A 707 -35.23 -7.46 21.94
N VAL A 708 -36.09 -6.68 22.61
CA VAL A 708 -37.45 -6.38 22.12
C VAL A 708 -37.42 -5.54 20.85
N GLU A 709 -36.41 -4.67 20.73
CA GLU A 709 -36.15 -3.81 19.57
C GLU A 709 -34.66 -3.82 19.23
N ASN A 710 -34.33 -4.08 17.96
CA ASN A 710 -32.98 -4.07 17.43
C ASN A 710 -32.94 -3.41 16.04
N VAL A 711 -31.76 -2.92 15.65
CA VAL A 711 -31.45 -2.43 14.31
C VAL A 711 -30.40 -3.36 13.70
N ALA A 712 -30.63 -3.79 12.45
CA ALA A 712 -29.63 -4.57 11.72
C ALA A 712 -28.41 -3.70 11.39
N THR A 713 -27.21 -4.24 11.63
CA THR A 713 -25.97 -3.56 11.24
C THR A 713 -25.08 -4.49 10.43
N ARG A 714 -24.43 -3.93 9.41
CA ARG A 714 -23.35 -4.59 8.68
C ARG A 714 -22.03 -4.13 9.26
N GLY A 715 -21.34 -5.05 9.92
CA GLY A 715 -20.02 -4.83 10.47
C GLY A 715 -18.96 -5.68 9.78
N HIS A 716 -17.77 -5.61 10.35
CA HIS A 716 -16.65 -6.45 9.99
C HIS A 716 -15.96 -6.91 11.28
N ILE A 717 -15.72 -8.21 11.40
CA ILE A 717 -15.11 -8.77 12.60
C ILE A 717 -13.61 -8.76 12.38
N PHE A 718 -12.97 -7.75 12.96
CA PHE A 718 -11.55 -7.50 12.81
C PHE A 718 -10.71 -8.77 12.97
N VAL A 719 -10.93 -9.61 14.00
CA VAL A 719 -10.14 -10.85 14.21
C VAL A 719 -10.10 -11.78 12.99
N MET A 720 -11.23 -11.92 12.31
CA MET A 720 -11.44 -12.99 11.32
C MET A 720 -11.30 -12.51 9.87
N ASP A 721 -11.14 -11.20 9.64
CA ASP A 721 -11.20 -10.56 8.32
C ASP A 721 -12.47 -10.93 7.52
N GLN A 722 -13.59 -11.06 8.24
CA GLN A 722 -14.90 -11.47 7.72
C GLN A 722 -15.94 -10.36 7.91
N THR A 723 -16.81 -10.21 6.90
CA THR A 723 -18.05 -9.41 7.03
C THR A 723 -19.00 -10.06 8.04
N SER A 724 -19.81 -9.25 8.70
CA SER A 724 -20.84 -9.74 9.62
C SER A 724 -22.15 -8.98 9.54
N ILE A 725 -23.24 -9.69 9.78
CA ILE A 725 -24.58 -9.13 10.02
C ILE A 725 -24.87 -9.28 11.51
N ASP A 726 -24.93 -8.14 12.21
CA ASP A 726 -25.16 -8.06 13.65
C ASP A 726 -26.54 -7.43 13.89
N LEU A 727 -27.51 -8.27 14.28
CA LEU A 727 -28.90 -7.89 14.57
C LEU A 727 -29.12 -7.53 16.06
N LYS A 728 -28.05 -7.26 16.82
CA LYS A 728 -28.11 -7.03 18.28
C LYS A 728 -27.97 -5.56 18.70
N VAL A 729 -27.61 -4.67 17.78
CA VAL A 729 -27.48 -3.23 18.07
C VAL A 729 -28.86 -2.66 18.36
N ARG A 730 -29.00 -1.90 19.44
CA ARG A 730 -30.27 -1.26 19.81
C ARG A 730 -30.47 0.10 19.15
N PRO A 731 -31.71 0.60 19.00
CA PRO A 731 -31.99 1.90 18.39
C PRO A 731 -31.35 3.10 19.12
N ASP A 732 -31.07 2.95 20.41
CA ASP A 732 -30.48 3.98 21.28
C ASP A 732 -28.95 3.89 21.41
N GLU A 733 -28.31 2.84 20.87
CA GLU A 733 -26.84 2.69 20.94
C GLU A 733 -26.10 3.75 20.11
N ARG A 734 -25.01 4.28 20.69
CA ARG A 734 -24.19 5.34 20.07
C ARG A 734 -22.71 5.01 20.20
N THR A 735 -22.00 5.05 19.08
CA THR A 735 -20.57 4.72 19.02
C THR A 735 -19.90 5.59 17.95
N LYS A 736 -18.58 5.77 18.00
CA LYS A 736 -17.84 6.55 16.99
C LYS A 736 -17.61 5.78 15.68
N GLN A 737 -17.96 4.49 15.66
CA GLN A 737 -17.73 3.55 14.57
C GLN A 737 -19.04 3.13 13.87
N LEU A 738 -20.19 3.35 14.53
CA LEU A 738 -21.49 3.37 13.87
C LEU A 738 -21.54 4.56 12.92
N THR A 739 -21.74 4.24 11.64
CA THR A 739 -21.83 5.18 10.53
C THR A 739 -22.93 4.68 9.60
N PHE A 740 -23.37 5.54 8.68
CA PHE A 740 -24.17 5.12 7.54
C PHE A 740 -23.33 5.25 6.26
N ARG A 741 -23.76 4.54 5.23
CA ARG A 741 -23.23 4.70 3.87
C ARG A 741 -24.30 5.41 3.04
N PRO A 742 -24.05 6.64 2.59
CA PRO A 742 -24.98 7.34 1.72
C PRO A 742 -25.26 6.57 0.42
N VAL A 743 -26.54 6.47 0.08
CA VAL A 743 -27.06 5.94 -1.19
C VAL A 743 -27.92 7.03 -1.81
N TYR A 744 -27.59 7.42 -3.03
CA TYR A 744 -28.13 8.59 -3.71
C TYR A 744 -28.91 8.20 -4.96
N LYS A 745 -29.98 8.95 -5.24
CA LYS A 745 -30.65 8.91 -6.55
C LYS A 745 -29.72 9.38 -7.67
N ASP A 746 -28.95 10.43 -7.41
CA ASP A 746 -27.97 10.98 -8.34
C ASP A 746 -26.80 11.65 -7.60
N ILE A 747 -25.68 11.90 -8.29
CA ILE A 747 -24.50 12.59 -7.75
C ILE A 747 -24.13 13.80 -8.62
N PRO A 748 -23.51 14.86 -8.04
CA PRO A 748 -23.00 15.98 -8.81
C PRO A 748 -21.89 15.58 -9.78
N ASP A 749 -21.73 16.37 -10.84
CA ASP A 749 -20.57 16.26 -11.71
C ASP A 749 -19.28 16.61 -10.96
N LEU A 750 -18.21 15.89 -11.27
CA LEU A 750 -16.88 16.09 -10.73
C LEU A 750 -16.33 17.45 -11.17
N LYS A 751 -15.92 18.27 -10.20
CA LYS A 751 -15.38 19.62 -10.43
C LYS A 751 -13.90 19.65 -10.08
N VAL A 752 -13.12 20.31 -10.93
CA VAL A 752 -11.67 20.43 -10.77
C VAL A 752 -11.19 21.85 -11.04
N GLU A 753 -10.28 22.29 -10.19
CA GLU A 753 -9.51 23.52 -10.30
C GLU A 753 -8.03 23.17 -10.48
N VAL A 754 -7.34 23.99 -11.25
CA VAL A 754 -5.91 23.80 -11.55
C VAL A 754 -5.19 25.07 -11.14
N GLU A 755 -4.16 24.91 -10.31
CA GLU A 755 -3.30 25.97 -9.78
C GLU A 755 -1.89 25.80 -10.34
N ASP A 756 -1.16 26.89 -10.54
CA ASP A 756 0.29 26.85 -10.66
C ASP A 756 0.88 26.45 -9.29
N ASP A 757 1.89 25.59 -9.24
CA ASP A 757 2.54 25.23 -7.97
C ASP A 757 3.46 26.34 -7.43
N GLY A 758 3.62 27.43 -8.17
CA GLY A 758 4.50 28.55 -7.89
C GLY A 758 5.90 28.39 -8.47
N SER A 759 6.22 27.22 -9.05
CA SER A 759 7.48 26.96 -9.75
C SER A 759 7.40 27.31 -11.24
N GLY A 760 6.20 27.56 -11.81
CA GLY A 760 6.04 27.80 -13.25
C GLY A 760 6.50 26.64 -14.14
N LYS A 761 6.55 25.42 -13.58
CA LYS A 761 6.89 24.17 -14.29
C LYS A 761 5.90 23.04 -14.02
N TRP A 762 5.13 23.11 -12.94
CA TRP A 762 4.15 22.10 -12.55
C TRP A 762 2.82 22.75 -12.26
N VAL A 763 1.76 21.96 -12.46
CA VAL A 763 0.42 22.33 -12.04
C VAL A 763 -0.04 21.43 -10.91
N LYS A 764 -0.81 22.00 -9.99
CA LYS A 764 -1.50 21.29 -8.92
C LYS A 764 -2.98 21.19 -9.26
N VAL A 765 -3.58 20.04 -8.97
CA VAL A 765 -5.01 19.81 -9.12
C VAL A 765 -5.69 19.82 -7.76
N ASN A 766 -6.69 20.69 -7.61
CA ASN A 766 -7.65 20.62 -6.52
C ASN A 766 -8.95 20.04 -7.08
N VAL A 767 -9.28 18.81 -6.70
CA VAL A 767 -10.60 18.24 -6.98
C VAL A 767 -11.54 18.72 -5.88
N SER A 768 -12.58 19.48 -6.24
CA SER A 768 -13.64 19.81 -5.29
C SER A 768 -14.32 18.49 -4.91
N PRO A 769 -14.33 18.08 -3.61
CA PRO A 769 -15.00 16.86 -3.23
C PRO A 769 -16.48 16.95 -3.62
N ARG A 770 -17.10 15.86 -4.08
CA ARG A 770 -18.53 15.89 -4.42
C ARG A 770 -19.38 15.87 -3.16
N LEU A 771 -19.49 17.06 -2.57
CA LEU A 771 -20.26 17.35 -1.37
C LEU A 771 -21.71 17.69 -1.74
N PHE A 772 -22.61 17.37 -0.81
CA PHE A 772 -24.02 17.73 -0.88
C PHE A 772 -24.23 18.85 0.13
N PHE A 773 -24.77 19.99 -0.32
CA PHE A 773 -25.06 21.13 0.54
C PHE A 773 -26.32 20.88 1.37
N ILE A 774 -26.27 21.25 2.65
CA ILE A 774 -27.46 21.39 3.50
C ILE A 774 -27.95 22.84 3.37
N CYS A 775 -29.24 23.04 3.06
CA CYS A 775 -29.93 24.27 3.46
C CYS A 775 -30.48 24.04 4.87
N GLY A 776 -30.12 24.93 5.80
CA GLY A 776 -30.55 24.85 7.22
C GLY A 776 -31.99 25.28 7.45
#